data_AF-A0A1H7EPU5-F1
#
_entry.id   AF-A0A1H7EPU5-F1
#
_cell.length_a   1.000
_cell.length_b   1.000
_cell.length_c   1.000
_cell.angle_alpha   90.00
_cell.angle_beta   90.00
_cell.angle_gamma   90.00
#
_symmetry.space_group_name_H-M   'P 1'
#
loop_
_entity.id
_entity.type
_entity.pdbx_description
1 polymer ?
#
loop_
_entity_poly.entity_id
_entity_poly.type
_entity_poly.pdbx_seq_one_letter_code
_entity_poly.pdbx_strand_id
1 'polypeptide(L)'
;MADAPTAGVCDCSEPAPKLALILYPSLGTPLLLGPDQTRCSVFIAAASLGAANGQTARKTADERSSVVPLDKDASAVVARHLRLVGMKGPKPDADIDLGELTGDGKDCGIARTAIKVWQVARFEAGALVYSQKGEVFATLAPQAVRAYAAAGFAGGHVYEVELDIARLAVKPDTGVFKSFAWMVRPTKAQKQDFPSLCQTATVHAQDLLVEAFLAQQVQTDNHRHQATNAPAVSRRGKEAALLEYDVGRTGKSAESLYIETGARLAAWHPVIRLPSHAPLKLGHLSDVHISVRHRALAKSPAHVIEDPQFTGDARPAVGTLVCDAFNALKALFDEIGAGRKPDTALLLTGDLIDFNRNVDPRKVPDAHIGEQWKRFNVLNKLNNPREPDLYPRGQDDMLAFSLVRYAYNELKLPVFMTTGNHEAYDVAYGVYPRVGVWGAALGAMEILRATMRRTETCWVDFIKASDALDARIEEIGDTAMAAAHGAGGAAAKALETSRQQTQAALARLQADSNAAADKAHSALDEYLRQVKAAQPRVTAQAVQIPSGTGLATHAWRLYQRALGSARQTVAEATNAAVGELWDAYTGIVGAVGHGTIGFDQAVASVGLKLAGAADDLGTLAADLGVRAGVVGAQSAVRAQAASAHLAVKTARTDARAALQANGALLAGLDKRLAIHRQDVDAASKFWGAQANPGIPADHNLTVLEATLAYGPTYGETWTSLNFTTANFDWFGVLFTPLADFCIALPSQGDVVSPPRQVLVGLAWGETENFMNLEGAVPAGTDRHSYMILPRASASIDAAQQAVLRQALALKGQSQAPLVVASHFTMVNYSKAALQEELSFVPGNTPRGTLSADGFSPAAVSGSAGFNDANFGTCERNLRWYFENCAGVPGKPARVDWHLSGHSHRSALYTVRHGRNAAGAPTVTVTGRRDPGMYQGKSVAAADSGTQFVVSSCGGPIGVQNLAGELNGHTLRPPAGSRLDCTGRSIEQVKTLRTGRASGTPYNEKPRLCVALDYLYILQRGKSPVVFEWESRAGAKGRSATVRMRLSEQVQKLDCIAAVKVWVCELKKSKAGGTGQAEPAWHRLAPTLIRGKDGSVLVFSADELATLESAMVTAAKRPAVGAAANPARGTAPVTTRRVAQAFCEIVLKKPTTGRYTEGPEKGKDVPDWSADMKWENDPWVFPLDIGNSQTGAGTHDFMQRRDGEHGQVPDWKFLAKHYRGKGYVEAEDAIKRDGDS
;
A
#
# COMPACT_ATOMS: atom_id res chain seq x y z
N MET A 1 10.46 -64.14 19.24
CA MET A 1 10.23 -63.77 20.65
C MET A 1 11.58 -63.45 21.25
N ALA A 2 11.87 -62.16 21.43
CA ALA A 2 12.87 -61.61 22.35
C ALA A 2 12.61 -60.09 22.40
N ASP A 3 11.93 -59.71 23.48
CA ASP A 3 11.80 -58.43 24.17
C ASP A 3 11.40 -57.16 23.41
N ALA A 4 10.11 -56.85 23.58
CA ALA A 4 9.53 -55.52 23.43
C ALA A 4 10.24 -54.51 24.37
N PRO A 5 10.41 -53.24 23.95
CA PRO A 5 10.92 -52.21 24.84
C PRO A 5 9.87 -51.93 25.92
N THR A 6 10.27 -52.20 27.16
CA THR A 6 9.56 -51.86 28.39
C THR A 6 9.36 -50.34 28.48
N ALA A 7 8.12 -49.94 28.76
CA ALA A 7 7.80 -48.60 29.19
C ALA A 7 8.45 -48.30 30.55
N GLY A 8 8.98 -47.09 30.71
CA GLY A 8 9.19 -46.47 32.02
C GLY A 8 10.64 -46.29 32.46
N VAL A 9 11.35 -45.35 31.85
CA VAL A 9 12.36 -44.53 32.54
C VAL A 9 12.24 -43.11 31.98
N CYS A 10 12.01 -42.12 32.85
CA CYS A 10 12.15 -40.71 32.47
C CYS A 10 13.56 -40.51 31.93
N ASP A 11 13.71 -40.36 30.61
CA ASP A 11 14.95 -39.86 30.04
C ASP A 11 15.18 -38.47 30.63
N CYS A 12 16.16 -38.39 31.53
CA CYS A 12 16.62 -37.17 32.18
C CYS A 12 17.53 -36.35 31.25
N SER A 13 17.57 -36.66 29.94
CA SER A 13 18.26 -35.84 28.95
C SER A 13 17.73 -34.41 28.99
N GLU A 14 18.65 -33.45 28.89
CA GLU A 14 18.28 -32.05 28.83
C GLU A 14 17.32 -31.83 27.65
N PRO A 15 16.15 -31.21 27.87
CA PRO A 15 15.24 -30.91 26.77
C PRO A 15 15.96 -30.03 25.76
N ALA A 16 16.15 -30.55 24.54
CA ALA A 16 16.74 -29.77 23.46
C ALA A 16 15.89 -28.51 23.23
N PRO A 17 16.51 -27.31 23.18
CA PRO A 17 15.76 -26.07 23.01
C PRO A 17 15.02 -26.08 21.67
N LYS A 18 13.68 -26.12 21.72
CA LYS A 18 12.82 -26.10 20.53
C LYS A 18 12.41 -24.66 20.22
N LEU A 19 12.95 -24.12 19.13
CA LEU A 19 12.54 -22.81 18.60
C LEU A 19 11.08 -22.86 18.14
N ALA A 20 10.27 -21.87 18.54
CA ALA A 20 8.86 -21.78 18.16
C ALA A 20 8.41 -20.32 17.98
N LEU A 21 7.42 -20.12 17.11
CA LEU A 21 6.75 -18.85 16.83
C LEU A 21 5.33 -18.88 17.37
N ILE A 22 4.95 -17.96 18.24
CA ILE A 22 3.55 -17.75 18.60
C ILE A 22 2.90 -16.94 17.47
N LEU A 23 1.93 -17.55 16.79
CA LEU A 23 1.17 -16.96 15.69
C LEU A 23 -0.10 -16.25 16.19
N TYR A 24 -0.75 -16.84 17.19
CA TYR A 24 -1.87 -16.25 17.90
C TYR A 24 -1.83 -16.64 19.38
N PRO A 25 -1.97 -15.68 20.31
CA PRO A 25 -2.15 -14.26 20.05
C PRO A 25 -0.89 -13.56 19.53
N SER A 26 -1.09 -12.43 18.85
CA SER A 26 -0.04 -11.52 18.38
C SER A 26 -0.41 -10.08 18.75
N LEU A 27 0.53 -9.13 18.64
CA LEU A 27 0.30 -7.73 19.01
C LEU A 27 -0.86 -7.09 18.23
N GLY A 28 -1.09 -7.49 16.98
CA GLY A 28 -2.21 -7.07 16.14
C GLY A 28 -3.38 -8.05 16.10
N THR A 29 -3.38 -9.11 16.91
CA THR A 29 -4.49 -10.08 16.99
C THR A 29 -4.51 -10.73 18.39
N PRO A 30 -5.04 -10.04 19.42
CA PRO A 30 -4.96 -10.47 20.82
C PRO A 30 -5.93 -11.60 21.16
N LEU A 31 -5.63 -12.34 22.22
CA LEU A 31 -6.48 -13.38 22.78
C LEU A 31 -7.37 -12.78 23.86
N LEU A 32 -8.68 -12.78 23.63
CA LEU A 32 -9.66 -12.26 24.57
C LEU A 32 -10.46 -13.42 25.20
N LEU A 33 -10.33 -13.55 26.52
CA LEU A 33 -10.95 -14.60 27.30
C LEU A 33 -12.23 -14.08 27.96
N GLY A 34 -13.30 -14.87 27.93
CA GLY A 34 -14.51 -14.56 28.70
C GLY A 34 -14.24 -14.60 30.21
N PRO A 35 -15.06 -13.91 31.03
CA PRO A 35 -14.90 -13.87 32.50
C PRO A 35 -14.71 -15.24 33.14
N ASP A 36 -15.53 -16.21 32.75
CA ASP A 36 -15.58 -17.55 33.34
C ASP A 36 -14.90 -18.61 32.46
N GLN A 37 -14.24 -18.19 31.37
CA GLN A 37 -13.64 -19.12 30.41
C GLN A 37 -12.52 -19.92 31.08
N THR A 38 -12.62 -21.24 30.97
CA THR A 38 -11.71 -22.18 31.66
C THR A 38 -10.59 -22.71 30.77
N ARG A 39 -10.75 -22.64 29.45
CA ARG A 39 -9.75 -23.08 28.47
C ARG A 39 -9.47 -22.04 27.42
N CYS A 40 -8.28 -22.03 26.84
CA CYS A 40 -7.96 -21.18 25.70
C CYS A 40 -6.97 -21.83 24.74
N SER A 41 -6.98 -21.38 23.50
CA SER A 41 -6.11 -21.87 22.44
C SER A 41 -5.03 -20.86 22.07
N VAL A 42 -3.79 -21.34 21.97
CA VAL A 42 -2.62 -20.62 21.45
C VAL A 42 -2.15 -21.34 20.18
N PHE A 43 -1.90 -20.60 19.10
CA PHE A 43 -1.39 -21.17 17.86
C PHE A 43 0.10 -20.90 17.73
N ILE A 44 0.88 -21.95 17.54
CA ILE A 44 2.35 -21.90 17.55
C ILE A 44 2.89 -22.63 16.32
N ALA A 45 3.85 -22.05 15.61
CA ALA A 45 4.63 -22.77 14.60
C ALA A 45 5.95 -23.30 15.20
N ALA A 46 6.28 -24.55 14.89
CA ALA A 46 7.56 -25.17 15.27
C ALA A 46 7.92 -26.31 14.31
N ALA A 47 9.20 -26.69 14.28
CA ALA A 47 9.66 -27.85 13.49
C ALA A 47 9.00 -29.16 13.96
N SER A 48 8.95 -29.38 15.28
CA SER A 48 8.21 -30.49 15.90
C SER A 48 8.01 -30.25 17.40
N LEU A 49 6.78 -30.37 17.90
CA LEU A 49 6.51 -30.35 19.35
C LEU A 49 6.50 -31.75 20.00
N GLY A 50 6.21 -32.81 19.25
CA GLY A 50 6.12 -34.20 19.71
C GLY A 50 5.73 -35.13 18.56
N ALA A 51 5.44 -36.41 18.83
CA ALA A 51 4.99 -37.33 17.80
C ALA A 51 3.49 -37.12 17.48
N ALA A 52 3.18 -37.02 16.20
CA ALA A 52 1.79 -36.91 15.72
C ALA A 52 1.15 -38.31 15.64
N ASN A 53 -0.04 -38.48 16.23
CA ASN A 53 -0.75 -39.75 16.15
C ASN A 53 -1.65 -39.81 14.90
N GLY A 54 -1.05 -40.18 13.77
CA GLY A 54 -1.73 -40.25 12.47
C GLY A 54 -2.96 -41.17 12.42
N GLN A 55 -3.06 -42.18 13.30
CA GLN A 55 -4.25 -43.05 13.38
C GLN A 55 -5.51 -42.33 13.87
N THR A 56 -5.33 -41.20 14.56
CA THR A 56 -6.41 -40.36 15.09
C THR A 56 -6.59 -39.06 14.30
N ALA A 57 -5.97 -38.95 13.13
CA ALA A 57 -6.11 -37.81 12.25
C ALA A 57 -7.58 -37.65 11.79
N ARG A 58 -8.10 -36.43 11.88
CA ARG A 58 -9.44 -36.08 11.37
C ARG A 58 -9.31 -35.11 10.21
N LYS A 59 -10.02 -35.37 9.11
CA LYS A 59 -10.12 -34.42 7.99
C LYS A 59 -10.83 -33.13 8.41
N THR A 60 -10.38 -32.01 7.88
CA THR A 60 -11.07 -30.72 8.02
C THR A 60 -12.40 -30.74 7.29
N ALA A 61 -13.32 -29.83 7.63
CA ALA A 61 -14.66 -29.78 7.04
C ALA A 61 -14.66 -29.50 5.52
N ASP A 62 -13.62 -28.84 5.03
CA ASP A 62 -13.39 -28.59 3.60
C ASP A 62 -12.53 -29.68 2.91
N GLU A 63 -12.14 -30.71 3.66
CA GLU A 63 -11.28 -31.83 3.27
C GLU A 63 -9.90 -31.45 2.72
N ARG A 64 -9.47 -30.20 2.87
CA ARG A 64 -8.18 -29.69 2.36
C ARG A 64 -6.99 -30.01 3.27
N SER A 65 -7.24 -30.36 4.52
CA SER A 65 -6.21 -30.67 5.50
C SER A 65 -6.67 -31.74 6.49
N SER A 66 -5.80 -32.08 7.43
CA SER A 66 -6.10 -32.95 8.56
C SER A 66 -5.59 -32.35 9.85
N VAL A 67 -6.38 -32.50 10.90
CA VAL A 67 -6.00 -32.19 12.27
C VAL A 67 -5.53 -33.47 12.94
N VAL A 68 -4.35 -33.43 13.55
CA VAL A 68 -3.72 -34.60 14.16
C VAL A 68 -3.35 -34.30 15.62
N PRO A 69 -3.88 -35.01 16.62
CA PRO A 69 -3.46 -34.83 18.00
C PRO A 69 -2.02 -35.34 18.20
N LEU A 70 -1.30 -34.68 19.11
CA LEU A 70 0.03 -35.09 19.52
C LEU A 70 -0.02 -35.94 20.80
N ASP A 71 1.08 -36.64 21.06
CA ASP A 71 1.32 -37.34 22.31
C ASP A 71 1.40 -36.39 23.53
N LYS A 72 1.52 -36.98 24.72
CA LYS A 72 1.64 -36.26 25.99
C LYS A 72 3.00 -35.57 26.18
N ASP A 73 4.00 -35.90 25.37
CA ASP A 73 5.33 -35.29 25.47
C ASP A 73 5.29 -33.86 24.90
N ALA A 74 4.44 -33.60 23.91
CA ALA A 74 4.15 -32.25 23.44
C ALA A 74 3.64 -31.33 24.58
N SER A 75 2.81 -31.84 25.49
CA SER A 75 2.32 -31.09 26.65
C SER A 75 3.45 -30.68 27.59
N ALA A 76 4.43 -31.57 27.83
CA ALA A 76 5.59 -31.28 28.66
C ALA A 76 6.50 -30.22 28.03
N VAL A 77 6.73 -30.30 26.71
CA VAL A 77 7.47 -29.28 25.95
C VAL A 77 6.82 -27.91 26.09
N VAL A 78 5.51 -27.81 25.89
CA VAL A 78 4.78 -26.54 26.05
C VAL A 78 4.92 -26.00 27.48
N ALA A 79 4.73 -26.83 28.50
CA ALA A 79 4.81 -26.38 29.90
C ALA A 79 6.21 -25.87 30.28
N ARG A 80 7.25 -26.46 29.69
CA ARG A 80 8.66 -26.08 29.90
C ARG A 80 9.04 -24.78 29.22
N HIS A 81 8.50 -24.48 28.05
CA HIS A 81 8.91 -23.31 27.26
C HIS A 81 7.96 -22.11 27.32
N LEU A 82 6.65 -22.33 27.38
CA LEU A 82 5.68 -21.23 27.35
C LEU A 82 5.56 -20.56 28.72
N ARG A 83 5.51 -19.23 28.74
CA ARG A 83 5.34 -18.42 29.95
C ARG A 83 4.24 -17.39 29.76
N LEU A 84 3.62 -17.01 30.88
CA LEU A 84 2.70 -15.89 30.95
C LEU A 84 3.37 -14.75 31.72
N VAL A 85 3.70 -13.67 31.01
CA VAL A 85 4.51 -12.55 31.52
C VAL A 85 3.72 -11.24 31.51
N GLY A 86 4.20 -10.23 32.23
CA GLY A 86 3.63 -8.88 32.18
C GLY A 86 3.87 -8.21 30.82
N MET A 87 2.99 -7.28 30.44
CA MET A 87 3.11 -6.52 29.19
C MET A 87 4.08 -5.32 29.26
N LYS A 88 4.81 -5.13 30.35
CA LYS A 88 5.77 -4.02 30.55
C LYS A 88 7.10 -4.54 31.06
N GLY A 89 8.18 -3.86 30.67
CA GLY A 89 9.54 -4.18 31.10
C GLY A 89 10.15 -5.39 30.39
N PRO A 90 11.35 -5.82 30.79
CA PRO A 90 11.99 -7.01 30.25
C PRO A 90 11.21 -8.28 30.62
N LYS A 91 11.22 -9.27 29.72
CA LYS A 91 10.67 -10.60 30.01
C LYS A 91 11.57 -11.29 31.06
N PRO A 92 10.99 -11.93 32.09
CA PRO A 92 11.76 -12.55 33.16
C PRO A 92 12.55 -13.77 32.65
N ASP A 93 13.66 -14.08 33.35
CA ASP A 93 14.37 -15.36 33.16
C ASP A 93 13.49 -16.53 33.60
N ALA A 94 13.74 -17.73 33.07
CA ALA A 94 12.93 -18.91 33.27
C ALA A 94 13.79 -20.18 33.31
N ASP A 95 13.40 -21.17 34.13
CA ASP A 95 13.99 -22.51 34.07
C ASP A 95 13.18 -23.38 33.08
N ILE A 96 13.76 -23.65 31.91
CA ILE A 96 13.12 -24.45 30.86
C ILE A 96 13.26 -25.97 31.06
N ASP A 97 13.85 -26.42 32.17
CA ASP A 97 13.83 -27.84 32.56
C ASP A 97 12.62 -28.19 33.43
N LEU A 98 11.89 -27.18 33.91
CA LEU A 98 10.73 -27.31 34.78
C LEU A 98 9.45 -26.93 34.04
N GLY A 99 8.33 -27.58 34.37
CA GLY A 99 7.02 -27.25 33.82
C GLY A 99 6.41 -26.01 34.46
N GLU A 100 7.11 -24.88 34.45
CA GLU A 100 6.72 -23.67 35.20
C GLU A 100 5.37 -23.09 34.79
N LEU A 101 4.91 -23.31 33.54
CA LEU A 101 3.58 -22.85 33.11
C LEU A 101 2.45 -23.40 33.99
N THR A 102 2.58 -24.67 34.40
CA THR A 102 1.64 -25.39 35.26
C THR A 102 2.14 -25.53 36.70
N GLY A 103 3.34 -25.03 37.00
CA GLY A 103 3.98 -25.17 38.31
C GLY A 103 4.44 -26.59 38.59
N ASP A 104 4.64 -27.39 37.54
CA ASP A 104 5.20 -28.74 37.65
C ASP A 104 6.71 -28.70 37.86
N GLY A 105 7.24 -29.71 38.56
CA GLY A 105 8.66 -30.05 38.52
C GLY A 105 9.08 -30.65 37.17
N LYS A 106 10.20 -31.36 37.16
CA LYS A 106 10.77 -31.99 35.94
C LYS A 106 9.82 -32.97 35.24
N ASP A 107 8.91 -33.60 35.99
CA ASP A 107 8.02 -34.66 35.50
C ASP A 107 6.82 -34.16 34.68
N CYS A 108 6.49 -32.86 34.73
CA CYS A 108 5.39 -32.24 33.97
C CYS A 108 4.03 -32.98 34.12
N GLY A 109 3.73 -33.48 35.32
CA GLY A 109 2.54 -34.31 35.58
C GLY A 109 1.21 -33.59 35.36
N ILE A 110 1.07 -32.35 35.86
CA ILE A 110 -0.13 -31.52 35.64
C ILE A 110 -0.24 -31.17 34.16
N ALA A 111 0.85 -30.78 33.52
CA ALA A 111 0.92 -30.40 32.10
C ALA A 111 0.30 -31.45 31.17
N ARG A 112 0.59 -32.74 31.38
CA ARG A 112 0.06 -33.86 30.57
C ARG A 112 -1.46 -33.98 30.58
N THR A 113 -2.14 -33.29 31.50
CA THR A 113 -3.60 -33.26 31.60
C THR A 113 -4.20 -31.86 31.45
N ALA A 114 -3.42 -30.81 31.71
CA ALA A 114 -3.83 -29.42 31.56
C ALA A 114 -3.58 -28.86 30.16
N ILE A 115 -2.71 -29.50 29.36
CA ILE A 115 -2.32 -29.02 28.04
C ILE A 115 -2.58 -30.11 27.01
N LYS A 116 -3.24 -29.75 25.91
CA LYS A 116 -3.45 -30.61 24.74
C LYS A 116 -2.95 -29.91 23.50
N VAL A 117 -2.40 -30.69 22.57
CA VAL A 117 -1.75 -30.15 21.38
C VAL A 117 -2.23 -30.90 20.14
N TRP A 118 -2.53 -30.15 19.08
CA TRP A 118 -2.87 -30.69 17.76
C TRP A 118 -2.03 -30.01 16.69
N GLN A 119 -1.56 -30.79 15.73
CA GLN A 119 -1.08 -30.27 14.47
C GLN A 119 -2.29 -29.89 13.60
N VAL A 120 -2.34 -28.64 13.15
CA VAL A 120 -3.53 -28.08 12.49
C VAL A 120 -3.26 -27.47 11.11
N ALA A 121 -2.01 -27.14 10.79
CA ALA A 121 -1.60 -26.71 9.45
C ALA A 121 -0.10 -26.92 9.24
N ARG A 122 0.37 -26.66 8.02
CA ARG A 122 1.79 -26.48 7.72
C ARG A 122 2.14 -25.00 7.81
N PHE A 123 3.34 -24.68 8.29
CA PHE A 123 3.81 -23.29 8.33
C PHE A 123 4.31 -22.90 6.94
N GLU A 124 3.38 -22.50 6.08
CA GLU A 124 3.63 -22.22 4.66
C GLU A 124 2.91 -20.95 4.22
N ALA A 125 3.46 -20.29 3.20
CA ALA A 125 2.92 -19.04 2.67
C ALA A 125 1.48 -19.21 2.18
N GLY A 126 0.55 -18.39 2.71
CA GLY A 126 -0.86 -18.43 2.30
C GLY A 126 -1.65 -19.62 2.84
N ALA A 127 -1.06 -20.44 3.73
CA ALA A 127 -1.73 -21.61 4.26
C ALA A 127 -2.95 -21.22 5.12
N LEU A 128 -4.04 -21.97 4.94
CA LEU A 128 -5.18 -21.93 5.85
C LEU A 128 -4.79 -22.60 7.17
N VAL A 129 -5.03 -21.90 8.27
CA VAL A 129 -4.87 -22.41 9.64
C VAL A 129 -6.22 -22.88 10.13
N TYR A 130 -6.27 -24.10 10.63
CA TYR A 130 -7.49 -24.72 11.16
C TYR A 130 -7.43 -24.77 12.70
N SER A 131 -8.59 -24.85 13.36
CA SER A 131 -8.66 -25.24 14.76
C SER A 131 -8.66 -26.76 14.92
N GLN A 132 -8.58 -27.25 16.15
CA GLN A 132 -8.63 -28.67 16.49
C GLN A 132 -9.94 -29.29 16.00
N LYS A 133 -11.01 -28.48 15.85
CA LYS A 133 -12.31 -28.87 15.30
C LYS A 133 -12.33 -29.04 13.77
N GLY A 134 -11.26 -28.64 13.08
CA GLY A 134 -11.20 -28.58 11.62
C GLY A 134 -11.89 -27.35 11.02
N GLU A 135 -12.09 -26.31 11.83
CA GLU A 135 -12.71 -25.04 11.45
C GLU A 135 -11.64 -24.04 10.98
N VAL A 136 -11.93 -23.23 9.96
CA VAL A 136 -10.96 -22.25 9.44
C VAL A 136 -10.79 -21.08 10.41
N PHE A 137 -9.57 -20.89 10.93
CA PHE A 137 -9.25 -19.83 11.88
C PHE A 137 -8.65 -18.59 11.20
N ALA A 138 -7.65 -18.78 10.34
CA ALA A 138 -6.88 -17.69 9.75
C ALA A 138 -6.13 -18.12 8.49
N THR A 139 -5.46 -17.18 7.83
CA THR A 139 -4.47 -17.41 6.77
C THR A 139 -3.10 -16.93 7.22
N LEU A 140 -2.04 -17.67 6.89
CA LEU A 140 -0.67 -17.23 7.14
C LEU A 140 -0.23 -16.22 6.09
N ALA A 141 0.26 -15.06 6.53
CA ALA A 141 0.82 -14.05 5.65
C ALA A 141 2.07 -14.60 4.94
N PRO A 142 2.07 -14.70 3.60
CA PRO A 142 3.23 -15.18 2.84
C PRO A 142 4.54 -14.46 3.17
N GLN A 143 4.43 -13.16 3.46
CA GLN A 143 5.56 -12.27 3.75
C GLN A 143 6.13 -12.54 5.14
N ALA A 144 5.27 -12.79 6.13
CA ALA A 144 5.71 -13.18 7.47
C ALA A 144 6.45 -14.53 7.43
N VAL A 145 5.92 -15.53 6.71
CA VAL A 145 6.58 -16.84 6.54
C VAL A 145 7.97 -16.67 5.93
N ARG A 146 8.10 -15.85 4.86
CA ARG A 146 9.39 -15.55 4.24
C ARG A 146 10.35 -14.82 5.18
N ALA A 147 9.88 -13.83 5.92
CA ALA A 147 10.70 -13.06 6.85
C ALA A 147 11.25 -13.92 7.99
N TYR A 148 10.41 -14.76 8.61
CA TYR A 148 10.86 -15.69 9.65
C TYR A 148 11.81 -16.76 9.11
N ALA A 149 11.58 -17.27 7.90
CA ALA A 149 12.51 -18.21 7.26
C ALA A 149 13.88 -17.55 7.03
N ALA A 150 13.91 -16.31 6.54
CA ALA A 150 15.14 -15.53 6.37
C ALA A 150 15.86 -15.26 7.70
N ALA A 151 15.10 -15.09 8.80
CA ALA A 151 15.62 -14.95 10.16
C ALA A 151 16.14 -16.26 10.79
N GLY A 152 16.11 -17.39 10.05
CA GLY A 152 16.63 -18.67 10.51
C GLY A 152 15.59 -19.60 11.15
N PHE A 153 14.29 -19.31 11.01
CA PHE A 153 13.24 -20.24 11.42
C PHE A 153 13.03 -21.33 10.36
N ALA A 154 13.34 -22.58 10.69
CA ALA A 154 13.27 -23.71 9.75
C ALA A 154 11.86 -24.10 9.28
N GLY A 155 10.81 -23.48 9.82
CA GLY A 155 9.42 -23.83 9.51
C GLY A 155 8.95 -25.10 10.21
N GLY A 156 8.09 -25.86 9.52
CA GLY A 156 7.49 -27.10 10.02
C GLY A 156 5.97 -27.02 10.03
N HIS A 157 5.38 -27.19 11.22
CA HIS A 157 3.94 -27.28 11.39
C HIS A 157 3.40 -26.18 12.29
N VAL A 158 2.13 -25.86 12.10
CA VAL A 158 1.35 -25.04 13.03
C VAL A 158 0.60 -25.98 13.96
N TYR A 159 0.68 -25.66 15.25
CA TYR A 159 0.05 -26.38 16.34
C TYR A 159 -0.96 -25.50 17.04
N GLU A 160 -2.13 -26.04 17.35
CA GLU A 160 -3.03 -25.48 18.35
C GLU A 160 -2.71 -26.10 19.70
N VAL A 161 -2.50 -25.25 20.71
CA VAL A 161 -2.23 -25.60 22.09
C VAL A 161 -3.43 -25.14 22.94
N GLU A 162 -4.25 -26.09 23.38
CA GLU A 162 -5.32 -25.84 24.35
C GLU A 162 -4.74 -25.88 25.77
N LEU A 163 -4.97 -24.82 26.53
CA LEU A 163 -4.55 -24.66 27.92
C LEU A 163 -5.76 -24.66 28.85
N ASP A 164 -5.75 -25.50 29.88
CA ASP A 164 -6.65 -25.41 31.04
C ASP A 164 -6.17 -24.32 31.99
N ILE A 165 -6.85 -23.19 31.95
CA ILE A 165 -6.47 -21.97 32.67
C ILE A 165 -6.54 -22.16 34.18
N ALA A 166 -7.45 -23.00 34.67
CA ALA A 166 -7.60 -23.24 36.10
C ALA A 166 -6.37 -23.94 36.70
N ARG A 167 -5.61 -24.64 35.86
CA ARG A 167 -4.46 -25.48 36.23
C ARG A 167 -3.10 -24.85 35.88
N LEU A 168 -3.09 -23.61 35.39
CA LEU A 168 -1.87 -22.83 35.20
C LEU A 168 -1.37 -22.27 36.54
N ALA A 169 -0.04 -22.20 36.71
CA ALA A 169 0.57 -21.59 37.89
C ALA A 169 0.36 -20.07 37.92
N VAL A 170 0.49 -19.42 36.77
CA VAL A 170 0.17 -18.00 36.58
C VAL A 170 -1.03 -17.89 35.67
N LYS A 171 -2.09 -17.24 36.15
CA LYS A 171 -3.38 -17.13 35.46
C LYS A 171 -3.57 -15.75 34.83
N PRO A 172 -4.31 -15.62 33.72
CA PRO A 172 -4.74 -14.33 33.22
C PRO A 172 -5.86 -13.77 34.12
N ASP A 173 -5.54 -12.70 34.84
CA ASP A 173 -6.45 -12.02 35.75
C ASP A 173 -7.37 -11.04 35.00
N THR A 174 -8.58 -10.83 35.51
CA THR A 174 -9.57 -9.93 34.90
C THR A 174 -9.03 -8.51 34.79
N GLY A 175 -9.07 -7.93 33.60
CA GLY A 175 -8.61 -6.56 33.34
C GLY A 175 -7.09 -6.37 33.36
N VAL A 176 -6.31 -7.42 33.64
CA VAL A 176 -4.85 -7.39 33.60
C VAL A 176 -4.36 -7.88 32.24
N PHE A 177 -3.49 -7.08 31.63
CA PHE A 177 -2.94 -7.35 30.32
C PHE A 177 -1.62 -8.11 30.48
N LYS A 178 -1.61 -9.37 30.05
CA LYS A 178 -0.42 -10.25 30.07
C LYS A 178 -0.02 -10.60 28.64
N SER A 179 1.18 -11.15 28.48
CA SER A 179 1.70 -11.64 27.21
C SER A 179 2.14 -13.09 27.37
N PHE A 180 1.91 -13.92 26.35
CA PHE A 180 2.67 -15.16 26.25
C PHE A 180 4.12 -14.88 25.82
N ALA A 181 5.04 -15.75 26.21
CA ALA A 181 6.42 -15.76 25.76
C ALA A 181 6.92 -17.21 25.70
N TRP A 182 7.46 -17.62 24.56
CA TRP A 182 8.15 -18.89 24.40
C TRP A 182 9.63 -18.73 24.74
N MET A 183 10.10 -19.31 25.84
CA MET A 183 11.45 -19.14 26.38
C MET A 183 12.39 -20.24 25.89
N VAL A 184 13.60 -19.87 25.49
CA VAL A 184 14.64 -20.81 25.03
C VAL A 184 16.01 -20.42 25.59
N ARG A 185 16.92 -21.38 25.69
CA ARG A 185 18.34 -21.11 25.96
C ARG A 185 18.99 -20.54 24.70
N PRO A 186 19.57 -19.33 24.73
CA PRO A 186 20.30 -18.81 23.57
C PRO A 186 21.59 -19.60 23.36
N THR A 187 21.90 -19.90 22.10
CA THR A 187 23.16 -20.55 21.71
C THR A 187 24.36 -19.65 21.98
N LYS A 188 25.57 -20.22 21.99
CA LYS A 188 26.82 -19.44 22.12
C LYS A 188 26.94 -18.36 21.03
N ALA A 189 26.55 -18.68 19.80
CA ALA A 189 26.53 -17.73 18.69
C ALA A 189 25.53 -16.59 18.94
N GLN A 190 24.31 -16.91 19.42
CA GLN A 190 23.31 -15.89 19.76
C GLN A 190 23.74 -14.99 20.92
N LYS A 191 24.42 -15.53 21.95
CA LYS A 191 24.98 -14.70 23.03
C LYS A 191 26.07 -13.75 22.54
N GLN A 192 26.84 -14.14 21.53
CA GLN A 192 27.85 -13.30 20.90
C GLN A 192 27.23 -12.25 19.97
N ASP A 193 26.26 -12.66 19.16
CA ASP A 193 25.59 -11.79 18.18
C ASP A 193 24.63 -10.81 18.87
N PHE A 194 23.92 -11.24 19.91
CA PHE A 194 22.89 -10.47 20.62
C PHE A 194 23.13 -10.43 22.15
N PRO A 195 24.25 -9.83 22.60
CA PRO A 195 24.69 -9.90 24.00
C PRO A 195 23.78 -9.13 24.97
N SER A 196 23.09 -8.09 24.51
CA SER A 196 22.17 -7.31 25.35
C SER A 196 20.80 -7.97 25.46
N LEU A 197 20.35 -8.68 24.42
CA LEU A 197 19.13 -9.48 24.45
C LEU A 197 19.32 -10.79 25.24
N CYS A 198 20.50 -11.42 25.14
CA CYS A 198 20.81 -12.72 25.75
C CYS A 198 21.57 -12.61 27.09
N GLN A 199 21.29 -11.59 27.90
CA GLN A 199 21.96 -11.39 29.20
C GLN A 199 21.56 -12.44 30.24
N THR A 200 20.33 -12.92 30.16
CA THR A 200 19.73 -13.94 31.05
C THR A 200 20.01 -15.36 30.56
N ALA A 201 19.70 -16.37 31.39
CA ALA A 201 19.90 -17.77 31.01
C ALA A 201 18.97 -18.20 29.87
N THR A 202 17.79 -17.60 29.80
CA THR A 202 16.79 -17.80 28.74
C THR A 202 16.34 -16.49 28.12
N VAL A 203 15.78 -16.58 26.91
CA VAL A 203 15.29 -15.46 26.12
C VAL A 203 14.03 -15.87 25.38
N HIS A 204 13.15 -14.93 25.08
CA HIS A 204 12.00 -15.20 24.23
C HIS A 204 12.44 -15.49 22.79
N ALA A 205 12.01 -16.63 22.27
CA ALA A 205 12.46 -17.15 20.99
C ALA A 205 12.10 -16.25 19.79
N GLN A 206 10.95 -15.56 19.82
CA GLN A 206 10.60 -14.58 18.78
C GLN A 206 11.40 -13.29 18.91
N ASP A 207 11.84 -12.87 20.10
CA ASP A 207 12.74 -11.70 20.22
C ASP A 207 14.08 -11.98 19.52
N LEU A 208 14.59 -13.21 19.60
CA LEU A 208 15.79 -13.64 18.86
C LEU A 208 15.59 -13.58 17.34
N LEU A 209 14.43 -14.04 16.86
CA LEU A 209 14.12 -14.04 15.43
C LEU A 209 13.88 -12.63 14.89
N VAL A 210 13.23 -11.77 15.69
CA VAL A 210 13.08 -10.35 15.39
C VAL A 210 14.47 -9.69 15.30
N GLU A 211 15.36 -9.87 16.27
CA GLU A 211 16.72 -9.31 16.20
C GLU A 211 17.54 -9.88 15.03
N ALA A 212 17.41 -11.17 14.72
CA ALA A 212 18.07 -11.77 13.55
C ALA A 212 17.56 -11.16 12.23
N PHE A 213 16.24 -11.00 12.09
CA PHE A 213 15.61 -10.30 10.98
C PHE A 213 16.14 -8.86 10.87
N LEU A 214 16.11 -8.09 11.96
CA LEU A 214 16.57 -6.70 11.98
C LEU A 214 18.06 -6.58 11.64
N ALA A 215 18.90 -7.46 12.18
CA ALA A 215 20.33 -7.49 11.89
C ALA A 215 20.59 -7.70 10.38
N GLN A 216 19.81 -8.57 9.73
CA GLN A 216 19.90 -8.78 8.29
C GLN A 216 19.41 -7.56 7.50
N GLN A 217 18.30 -6.93 7.91
CA GLN A 217 17.75 -5.73 7.26
C GLN A 217 18.73 -4.55 7.34
N VAL A 218 19.43 -4.39 8.46
CA VAL A 218 20.45 -3.35 8.65
C VAL A 218 21.69 -3.59 7.77
N GLN A 219 22.04 -4.85 7.48
CA GLN A 219 23.20 -5.20 6.66
C GLN A 219 22.94 -5.13 5.15
N THR A 220 21.67 -5.13 4.72
CA THR A 220 21.34 -5.22 3.29
C THR A 220 21.30 -3.84 2.65
N ASP A 221 22.18 -3.58 1.68
CA ASP A 221 22.28 -2.29 0.96
C ASP A 221 20.97 -1.86 0.28
N ASN A 222 20.13 -2.82 -0.12
CA ASN A 222 18.83 -2.57 -0.76
C ASN A 222 17.73 -2.16 0.24
N HIS A 223 17.92 -2.44 1.54
CA HIS A 223 16.89 -2.26 2.57
C HIS A 223 17.28 -1.27 3.68
N ARG A 224 18.39 -0.52 3.51
CA ARG A 224 19.00 0.46 4.45
C ARG A 224 18.13 0.79 5.66
N HIS A 225 18.06 -0.16 6.58
CA HIS A 225 17.19 -0.06 7.73
C HIS A 225 17.87 0.83 8.76
N GLN A 226 17.10 1.59 9.54
CA GLN A 226 17.70 2.31 10.66
C GLN A 226 18.36 1.29 11.61
N ALA A 227 19.66 1.43 11.84
CA ALA A 227 20.39 0.59 12.78
C ALA A 227 20.05 0.93 14.25
N THR A 228 19.62 2.17 14.47
CA THR A 228 19.16 2.68 15.75
C THR A 228 18.25 3.89 15.53
N ASN A 229 17.22 4.03 16.36
CA ASN A 229 16.46 5.28 16.48
C ASN A 229 16.90 6.10 17.71
N ALA A 230 17.93 5.65 18.44
CA ALA A 230 18.49 6.31 19.62
C ALA A 230 20.02 6.40 19.49
N PRO A 231 20.57 7.42 18.79
CA PRO A 231 22.01 7.50 18.50
C PRO A 231 22.93 7.49 19.74
N ALA A 232 22.41 7.86 20.91
CA ALA A 232 23.12 7.79 22.18
C ALA A 232 23.31 6.36 22.71
N VAL A 233 22.59 5.38 22.16
CA VAL A 233 22.67 3.97 22.56
C VAL A 233 23.58 3.22 21.61
N SER A 234 24.77 2.82 22.08
CA SER A 234 25.71 2.05 21.28
C SER A 234 25.18 0.64 21.01
N ARG A 235 25.21 0.23 19.74
CA ARG A 235 24.94 -1.16 19.34
C ARG A 235 26.00 -2.10 19.92
N ARG A 236 25.59 -3.33 20.29
CA ARG A 236 26.48 -4.39 20.73
C ARG A 236 26.28 -5.62 19.84
N GLY A 237 27.37 -6.24 19.39
CA GLY A 237 27.30 -7.37 18.45
C GLY A 237 26.59 -6.97 17.14
N LYS A 238 25.61 -7.77 16.73
CA LYS A 238 24.77 -7.56 15.53
C LYS A 238 23.42 -6.90 15.84
N GLU A 239 23.10 -6.65 17.11
CA GLU A 239 21.80 -6.13 17.56
C GLU A 239 21.39 -4.84 16.85
N ALA A 240 20.10 -4.69 16.59
CA ALA A 240 19.50 -3.41 16.30
C ALA A 240 19.23 -2.68 17.63
N ALA A 241 19.59 -1.40 17.72
CA ALA A 241 19.34 -0.60 18.92
C ALA A 241 18.05 0.21 18.74
N LEU A 242 16.94 -0.50 18.51
CA LEU A 242 15.61 0.08 18.34
C LEU A 242 14.84 0.09 19.66
N LEU A 243 14.38 1.28 20.04
CA LEU A 243 13.63 1.55 21.25
C LEU A 243 12.23 2.06 20.92
N GLU A 244 11.25 1.75 21.77
CA GLU A 244 9.90 2.33 21.67
C GLU A 244 9.98 3.86 21.79
N TYR A 245 9.12 4.57 21.07
CA TYR A 245 8.94 6.02 21.24
C TYR A 245 8.09 6.30 22.49
N ASP A 246 8.43 7.36 23.23
CA ASP A 246 7.54 7.94 24.24
C ASP A 246 6.37 8.60 23.52
N VAL A 247 5.27 7.86 23.38
CA VAL A 247 4.04 8.28 22.69
C VAL A 247 3.43 9.53 23.34
N GLY A 248 3.55 9.67 24.67
CA GLY A 248 3.01 10.80 25.42
C GLY A 248 3.70 12.12 25.09
N ARG A 249 5.04 12.13 25.07
CA ARG A 249 5.85 13.30 24.69
C ARG A 249 5.83 13.54 23.19
N THR A 250 5.93 12.47 22.41
CA THR A 250 5.91 12.52 20.94
C THR A 250 4.59 13.09 20.42
N GLY A 251 3.46 12.77 21.06
CA GLY A 251 2.14 13.34 20.76
C GLY A 251 1.92 14.82 21.15
N LYS A 252 2.89 15.41 21.87
CA LYS A 252 2.88 16.83 22.29
C LYS A 252 3.87 17.68 21.48
N SER A 253 4.51 17.10 20.46
CA SER A 253 5.43 17.82 19.58
C SER A 253 5.02 17.62 18.13
N ALA A 254 5.17 18.67 17.33
CA ALA A 254 5.01 18.61 15.88
C ALA A 254 6.32 18.35 15.14
N GLU A 255 7.47 18.48 15.79
CA GLU A 255 8.79 18.49 15.12
C GLU A 255 9.73 17.40 15.63
N SER A 256 9.54 16.93 16.87
CA SER A 256 10.53 16.10 17.58
C SER A 256 9.97 14.75 18.01
N LEU A 257 10.71 13.69 17.71
CA LEU A 257 10.47 12.32 18.18
C LEU A 257 11.19 12.09 19.50
N TYR A 258 10.51 11.48 20.49
CA TYR A 258 11.10 11.18 21.80
C TYR A 258 11.15 9.68 22.03
N ILE A 259 12.27 9.19 22.55
CA ILE A 259 12.52 7.76 22.77
C ILE A 259 12.32 7.42 24.26
N GLU A 260 11.72 6.27 24.52
CA GLU A 260 11.66 5.64 25.84
C GLU A 260 12.92 4.80 26.08
N THR A 261 13.84 5.31 26.91
CA THR A 261 15.20 4.75 27.04
C THR A 261 15.28 3.33 27.60
N GLY A 262 14.21 2.84 28.25
CA GLY A 262 14.16 1.50 28.85
C GLY A 262 13.33 0.46 28.07
N ALA A 263 12.70 0.84 26.95
CA ALA A 263 11.76 -0.02 26.24
C ALA A 263 12.34 -0.47 24.90
N ARG A 264 13.04 -1.61 24.88
CA ARG A 264 13.52 -2.21 23.62
C ARG A 264 12.37 -2.80 22.81
N LEU A 265 12.51 -2.76 21.48
CA LEU A 265 11.63 -3.50 20.58
C LEU A 265 11.63 -4.99 20.95
N ALA A 266 10.44 -5.58 21.07
CA ALA A 266 10.25 -6.97 21.45
C ALA A 266 8.92 -7.50 20.90
N ALA A 267 8.83 -8.81 20.70
CA ALA A 267 7.58 -9.49 20.35
C ALA A 267 6.66 -9.60 21.59
N TRP A 268 5.37 -9.33 21.39
CA TRP A 268 4.35 -9.39 22.44
C TRP A 268 3.11 -10.13 21.93
N HIS A 269 2.50 -10.94 22.79
CA HIS A 269 1.42 -11.88 22.49
C HIS A 269 0.28 -11.70 23.49
N PRO A 270 -0.53 -10.64 23.38
CA PRO A 270 -1.42 -10.20 24.44
C PRO A 270 -2.55 -11.19 24.72
N VAL A 271 -2.79 -11.46 26.00
CA VAL A 271 -3.93 -12.23 26.51
C VAL A 271 -4.62 -11.46 27.63
N ILE A 272 -5.95 -11.33 27.51
CA ILE A 272 -6.75 -10.44 28.36
C ILE A 272 -8.02 -11.18 28.78
N ARG A 273 -8.26 -11.28 30.09
CA ARG A 273 -9.53 -11.76 30.63
C ARG A 273 -10.50 -10.59 30.76
N LEU A 274 -11.61 -10.67 30.03
CA LEU A 274 -12.63 -9.64 29.96
C LEU A 274 -13.44 -9.59 31.27
N PRO A 275 -13.92 -8.41 31.68
CA PRO A 275 -14.71 -8.24 32.89
C PRO A 275 -16.19 -8.63 32.73
N SER A 276 -16.68 -8.79 31.49
CA SER A 276 -18.06 -9.20 31.23
C SER A 276 -18.16 -10.07 29.97
N HIS A 277 -19.32 -10.73 29.80
CA HIS A 277 -19.68 -11.50 28.61
C HIS A 277 -20.34 -10.64 27.51
N ALA A 278 -20.44 -9.33 27.70
CA ALA A 278 -21.04 -8.45 26.71
C ALA A 278 -20.17 -8.38 25.45
N PRO A 279 -20.77 -8.29 24.24
CA PRO A 279 -20.02 -7.97 23.03
C PRO A 279 -19.19 -6.71 23.24
N LEU A 280 -17.96 -6.73 22.73
CA LEU A 280 -17.08 -5.57 22.80
C LEU A 280 -17.64 -4.47 21.91
N LYS A 281 -17.53 -3.23 22.40
CA LYS A 281 -17.60 -2.07 21.53
C LYS A 281 -16.37 -2.07 20.62
N LEU A 282 -16.51 -1.52 19.42
CA LEU A 282 -15.43 -1.49 18.44
C LEU A 282 -15.14 -0.05 18.06
N GLY A 283 -13.90 0.39 18.26
CA GLY A 283 -13.36 1.57 17.59
C GLY A 283 -12.74 1.15 16.28
N HIS A 284 -13.10 1.75 15.16
CA HIS A 284 -12.50 1.48 13.86
C HIS A 284 -11.79 2.72 13.35
N LEU A 285 -10.49 2.58 13.12
CA LEU A 285 -9.64 3.60 12.50
C LEU A 285 -9.06 2.99 11.22
N SER A 286 -9.20 3.72 10.13
CA SER A 286 -8.69 3.33 8.82
C SER A 286 -7.87 4.47 8.23
N ASP A 287 -6.93 4.14 7.35
CA ASP A 287 -6.18 5.11 6.54
C ASP A 287 -5.56 6.18 7.44
N VAL A 288 -4.67 5.71 8.31
CA VAL A 288 -4.10 6.50 9.39
C VAL A 288 -2.78 7.15 8.98
N HIS A 289 -2.10 6.63 7.93
CA HIS A 289 -0.98 7.26 7.22
C HIS A 289 0.07 7.88 8.16
N ILE A 290 0.61 7.09 9.09
CA ILE A 290 1.71 7.53 9.96
C ILE A 290 2.92 7.83 9.09
N SER A 291 3.47 9.03 9.23
CA SER A 291 4.62 9.50 8.45
C SER A 291 5.45 10.53 9.22
N VAL A 292 6.71 10.19 9.54
CA VAL A 292 7.67 11.10 10.18
C VAL A 292 8.00 12.32 9.30
N ARG A 293 7.70 12.26 8.00
CA ARG A 293 7.87 13.40 7.09
C ARG A 293 7.07 14.62 7.54
N HIS A 294 5.89 14.46 8.14
CA HIS A 294 5.10 15.58 8.65
C HIS A 294 5.89 16.42 9.65
N ARG A 295 6.75 15.77 10.44
CA ARG A 295 7.62 16.44 11.41
C ARG A 295 8.77 17.18 10.77
N ALA A 296 9.29 16.67 9.65
CA ALA A 296 10.26 17.39 8.85
C ALA A 296 9.63 18.63 8.19
N LEU A 297 8.40 18.51 7.67
CA LEU A 297 7.67 19.63 7.07
C LEU A 297 7.27 20.69 8.11
N ALA A 298 6.93 20.26 9.33
CA ALA A 298 6.53 21.15 10.41
C ALA A 298 7.62 22.18 10.76
N LYS A 299 8.88 21.88 10.45
CA LYS A 299 10.04 22.77 10.64
C LYS A 299 10.16 23.88 9.59
N SER A 300 9.31 23.92 8.58
CA SER A 300 9.41 24.90 7.49
C SER A 300 9.13 26.33 7.98
N PRO A 301 10.10 27.26 7.90
CA PRO A 301 9.91 28.65 8.31
C PRO A 301 9.27 29.52 7.22
N ALA A 302 8.96 28.94 6.06
CA ALA A 302 8.55 29.67 4.87
C ALA A 302 7.16 30.33 5.03
N HIS A 303 6.99 31.50 4.44
CA HIS A 303 5.69 32.18 4.32
C HIS A 303 5.30 32.36 2.86
N VAL A 304 3.98 32.38 2.60
CA VAL A 304 3.45 32.68 1.26
C VAL A 304 3.86 34.08 0.80
N ILE A 305 3.91 35.06 1.71
CA ILE A 305 4.42 36.41 1.48
C ILE A 305 5.42 36.75 2.58
N GLU A 306 6.67 37.04 2.18
CA GLU A 306 7.81 37.26 3.08
C GLU A 306 7.93 38.73 3.53
N ASP A 307 6.85 39.31 4.07
CA ASP A 307 6.78 40.71 4.52
C ASP A 307 6.36 40.83 6.01
N PRO A 308 6.94 41.77 6.79
CA PRO A 308 6.52 42.03 8.17
C PRO A 308 5.04 42.37 8.34
N GLN A 309 4.39 43.04 7.39
CA GLN A 309 2.95 43.35 7.46
C GLN A 309 2.10 42.09 7.28
N PHE A 310 2.56 41.12 6.49
CA PHE A 310 1.85 39.85 6.32
C PHE A 310 2.09 38.91 7.50
N THR A 311 3.33 38.83 7.97
CA THR A 311 3.74 37.93 9.07
C THR A 311 3.34 38.45 10.46
N GLY A 312 3.38 39.77 10.67
CA GLY A 312 3.01 40.45 11.93
C GLY A 312 1.51 40.42 12.23
N ASP A 313 0.65 40.25 11.22
CA ASP A 313 -0.81 40.07 11.36
C ASP A 313 -1.21 38.64 11.82
N ALA A 314 -0.30 37.91 12.48
CA ALA A 314 -0.45 36.53 12.98
C ALA A 314 -0.66 35.43 11.91
N ARG A 315 -0.06 35.58 10.73
CA ARG A 315 0.03 34.50 9.73
C ARG A 315 1.22 33.59 10.08
N PRO A 316 0.99 32.33 10.44
CA PRO A 316 2.08 31.50 10.90
C PRO A 316 2.80 30.87 9.69
N ALA A 317 4.06 30.46 9.90
CA ALA A 317 4.85 29.78 8.88
C ALA A 317 4.15 28.51 8.38
N VAL A 318 4.41 28.12 7.13
CA VAL A 318 3.76 26.96 6.51
C VAL A 318 3.91 25.68 7.35
N GLY A 319 5.07 25.48 7.99
CA GLY A 319 5.30 24.30 8.85
C GLY A 319 4.27 24.18 9.99
N THR A 320 3.81 25.29 10.56
CA THR A 320 2.80 25.29 11.63
C THR A 320 1.38 24.90 11.16
N LEU A 321 1.18 24.85 9.84
CA LEU A 321 -0.08 24.48 9.19
C LEU A 321 -0.10 23.00 8.80
N VAL A 322 0.95 22.23 9.06
CA VAL A 322 0.97 20.80 8.74
C VAL A 322 0.09 20.04 9.72
N CYS A 323 -0.86 19.25 9.20
CA CYS A 323 -1.56 18.24 9.98
C CYS A 323 -0.65 17.02 10.16
N ASP A 324 -0.22 16.74 11.39
CA ASP A 324 0.56 15.53 11.73
C ASP A 324 -0.39 14.36 12.01
N ALA A 325 -0.40 13.39 11.09
CA ALA A 325 -1.26 12.22 11.16
C ALA A 325 -1.07 11.38 12.44
N PHE A 326 0.16 11.26 12.97
CA PHE A 326 0.41 10.52 14.21
C PHE A 326 -0.23 11.21 15.42
N ASN A 327 -0.10 12.53 15.52
CA ASN A 327 -0.69 13.31 16.59
C ASN A 327 -2.21 13.19 16.56
N ALA A 328 -2.84 13.33 15.38
CA ALA A 328 -4.26 13.16 15.19
C ALA A 328 -4.73 11.75 15.60
N LEU A 329 -4.04 10.72 15.11
CA LEU A 329 -4.33 9.32 15.42
C LEU A 329 -4.24 9.03 16.92
N LYS A 330 -3.19 9.51 17.59
CA LYS A 330 -3.03 9.36 19.04
C LYS A 330 -4.22 9.96 19.81
N ALA A 331 -4.74 11.12 19.37
CA ALA A 331 -5.90 11.71 20.02
C ALA A 331 -7.16 10.85 19.88
N LEU A 332 -7.36 10.24 18.71
CA LEU A 332 -8.46 9.29 18.50
C LEU A 332 -8.30 8.03 19.38
N PHE A 333 -7.07 7.53 19.55
CA PHE A 333 -6.78 6.45 20.49
C PHE A 333 -7.15 6.86 21.93
N ASP A 334 -6.69 8.02 22.38
CA ASP A 334 -6.98 8.54 23.73
C ASP A 334 -8.49 8.70 23.96
N GLU A 335 -9.24 9.15 22.94
CA GLU A 335 -10.70 9.34 23.04
C GLU A 335 -11.46 8.01 23.04
N ILE A 336 -11.13 7.09 22.13
CA ILE A 336 -11.73 5.73 22.10
C ILE A 336 -11.38 4.98 23.40
N GLY A 337 -10.15 5.14 23.89
CA GLY A 337 -9.61 4.50 25.09
C GLY A 337 -9.82 5.25 26.39
N ALA A 338 -10.60 6.34 26.39
CA ALA A 338 -10.76 7.21 27.55
C ALA A 338 -11.27 6.45 28.80
N GLY A 339 -12.06 5.39 28.60
CA GLY A 339 -12.58 4.55 29.67
C GLY A 339 -11.53 3.69 30.38
N ARG A 340 -10.34 3.50 29.77
CA ARG A 340 -9.23 2.67 30.28
C ARG A 340 -9.65 1.27 30.73
N LYS A 341 -10.54 0.64 29.95
CA LYS A 341 -11.13 -0.66 30.23
C LYS A 341 -11.12 -1.52 28.97
N PRO A 342 -10.95 -2.85 29.11
CA PRO A 342 -11.05 -3.77 27.99
C PRO A 342 -12.51 -4.09 27.64
N ASP A 343 -13.40 -3.09 27.58
CA ASP A 343 -14.79 -3.22 27.09
C ASP A 343 -14.93 -2.77 25.63
N THR A 344 -13.87 -2.17 25.08
CA THR A 344 -13.76 -1.65 23.72
C THR A 344 -12.50 -2.21 23.09
N ALA A 345 -12.59 -2.74 21.87
CA ALA A 345 -11.44 -3.13 21.07
C ALA A 345 -11.26 -2.17 19.89
N LEU A 346 -10.02 -2.00 19.46
CA LEU A 346 -9.66 -1.20 18.29
C LEU A 346 -9.47 -2.12 17.08
N LEU A 347 -10.08 -1.75 15.96
CA LEU A 347 -9.84 -2.33 14.64
C LEU A 347 -9.06 -1.30 13.83
N LEU A 348 -7.80 -1.61 13.51
CA LEU A 348 -6.96 -0.83 12.61
C LEU A 348 -6.92 -1.51 11.26
N THR A 349 -7.49 -0.87 10.25
CA THR A 349 -7.42 -1.31 8.86
C THR A 349 -6.90 -0.16 8.00
N GLY A 350 -7.00 -0.27 6.68
CA GLY A 350 -6.53 0.81 5.82
C GLY A 350 -5.00 0.87 5.80
N ASP A 351 -4.46 2.00 5.35
CA ASP A 351 -3.02 2.24 5.32
C ASP A 351 -2.51 2.70 6.69
N LEU A 352 -1.59 1.94 7.28
CA LEU A 352 -0.96 2.24 8.56
C LEU A 352 0.14 3.28 8.40
N ILE A 353 1.00 3.09 7.41
CA ILE A 353 2.07 4.00 7.01
C ILE A 353 1.89 4.36 5.54
N ASP A 354 2.58 5.39 5.04
CA ASP A 354 2.55 5.72 3.61
C ASP A 354 3.59 4.97 2.77
N PHE A 355 4.75 4.71 3.37
CA PHE A 355 5.88 4.07 2.70
C PHE A 355 6.94 3.70 3.75
N ASN A 356 7.80 2.76 3.39
CA ASN A 356 8.75 2.13 4.31
C ASN A 356 10.00 2.99 4.57
N ARG A 357 10.43 3.79 3.59
CA ARG A 357 11.64 4.63 3.67
C ARG A 357 11.28 6.10 3.69
N ASN A 358 11.55 6.74 4.82
CA ASN A 358 11.18 8.12 5.06
C ASN A 358 12.37 8.98 5.50
N VAL A 359 12.29 10.29 5.26
CA VAL A 359 13.33 11.24 5.66
C VAL A 359 13.40 11.30 7.19
N ASP A 360 14.60 11.16 7.77
CA ASP A 360 14.80 11.34 9.21
C ASP A 360 14.63 12.82 9.60
N PRO A 361 13.58 13.20 10.36
CA PRO A 361 13.32 14.60 10.70
C PRO A 361 14.43 15.22 11.56
N ARG A 362 15.27 14.41 12.24
CA ARG A 362 16.41 14.90 13.02
C ARG A 362 17.56 15.37 12.14
N LYS A 363 17.63 14.88 10.90
CA LYS A 363 18.63 15.25 9.89
C LYS A 363 18.16 16.38 8.97
N VAL A 364 16.93 16.87 9.18
CA VAL A 364 16.38 18.04 8.49
C VAL A 364 16.61 19.27 9.37
N PRO A 365 17.36 20.29 8.89
CA PRO A 365 17.73 21.44 9.70
C PRO A 365 16.55 22.36 9.96
N ASP A 366 16.58 23.02 11.11
CA ASP A 366 15.60 24.04 11.46
C ASP A 366 15.99 25.38 10.79
N ALA A 367 15.02 26.26 10.54
CA ALA A 367 15.19 27.65 10.07
C ALA A 367 15.79 27.92 8.67
N HIS A 368 16.37 26.93 7.97
CA HIS A 368 16.95 27.12 6.62
C HIS A 368 16.18 26.36 5.54
N ILE A 369 15.18 26.99 4.95
CA ILE A 369 14.26 26.36 3.99
C ILE A 369 14.97 25.74 2.76
N GLY A 370 15.98 26.41 2.19
CA GLY A 370 16.73 25.88 1.05
C GLY A 370 17.52 24.62 1.37
N GLU A 371 18.03 24.49 2.60
CA GLU A 371 18.69 23.26 3.06
C GLU A 371 17.67 22.15 3.30
N GLN A 372 16.47 22.47 3.82
CA GLN A 372 15.38 21.49 3.92
C GLN A 372 14.99 20.94 2.53
N TRP A 373 14.84 21.81 1.53
CA TRP A 373 14.53 21.39 0.16
C TRP A 373 15.56 20.43 -0.43
N LYS A 374 16.85 20.68 -0.21
CA LYS A 374 17.93 19.77 -0.62
C LYS A 374 17.83 18.39 0.05
N ARG A 375 17.33 18.32 1.28
CA ARG A 375 17.10 17.06 2.00
C ARG A 375 15.91 16.28 1.42
N PHE A 376 14.91 16.97 0.86
CA PHE A 376 13.72 16.35 0.27
C PHE A 376 13.91 15.84 -1.16
N ASN A 377 15.05 16.13 -1.79
CA ASN A 377 15.43 15.63 -3.11
C ASN A 377 15.61 14.10 -3.10
N VAL A 378 14.52 13.36 -3.31
CA VAL A 378 14.51 11.91 -3.20
C VAL A 378 15.39 11.26 -4.27
N LEU A 379 15.44 11.84 -5.48
CA LEU A 379 16.26 11.32 -6.59
C LEU A 379 17.76 11.36 -6.28
N ASN A 380 18.23 12.39 -5.57
CA ASN A 380 19.65 12.50 -5.23
C ASN A 380 19.98 11.89 -3.87
N LYS A 381 19.05 11.90 -2.91
CA LYS A 381 19.34 11.60 -1.51
C LYS A 381 18.96 10.20 -1.05
N LEU A 382 17.99 9.53 -1.70
CA LEU A 382 17.47 8.24 -1.22
C LEU A 382 18.57 7.17 -1.05
N ASN A 383 19.44 7.02 -2.04
CA ASN A 383 20.50 6.00 -2.05
C ASN A 383 21.91 6.60 -2.00
N ASN A 384 22.04 7.85 -1.56
CA ASN A 384 23.32 8.54 -1.48
C ASN A 384 24.29 7.77 -0.54
N PRO A 385 25.47 7.35 -1.01
CA PRO A 385 26.44 6.66 -0.15
C PRO A 385 27.10 7.59 0.89
N ARG A 386 27.07 8.91 0.69
CA ARG A 386 27.60 9.89 1.67
C ARG A 386 26.63 10.13 2.83
N GLU A 387 25.35 9.85 2.64
CA GLU A 387 24.29 10.10 3.63
C GLU A 387 23.35 8.89 3.74
N PRO A 388 23.87 7.70 4.07
CA PRO A 388 23.13 6.45 3.90
C PRO A 388 21.86 6.34 4.75
N ASP A 389 21.82 6.99 5.91
CA ASP A 389 20.65 6.99 6.82
C ASP A 389 19.86 8.30 6.81
N LEU A 390 19.86 9.07 5.71
CA LEU A 390 18.92 10.18 5.56
C LEU A 390 17.48 9.68 5.30
N TYR A 391 17.35 8.60 4.53
CA TYR A 391 16.07 7.93 4.24
C TYR A 391 16.08 6.47 4.71
N PRO A 392 16.20 6.22 6.03
CA PRO A 392 16.23 4.85 6.53
C PRO A 392 14.83 4.23 6.52
N ARG A 393 14.79 2.91 6.48
CA ARG A 393 13.57 2.11 6.68
C ARG A 393 13.20 1.98 8.16
N GLY A 394 11.90 1.86 8.48
CA GLY A 394 11.39 1.43 9.78
C GLY A 394 11.11 2.52 10.82
N GLN A 395 11.17 3.80 10.45
CA GLN A 395 10.84 4.90 11.36
C GLN A 395 9.34 4.96 11.68
N ASP A 396 8.52 4.86 10.63
CA ASP A 396 7.05 4.94 10.71
C ASP A 396 6.47 3.70 11.38
N ASP A 397 7.02 2.52 11.08
CA ASP A 397 6.65 1.27 11.75
C ASP A 397 6.91 1.31 13.27
N MET A 398 8.05 1.87 13.69
CA MET A 398 8.37 2.01 15.12
C MET A 398 7.41 2.96 15.84
N LEU A 399 6.90 4.01 15.17
CA LEU A 399 5.84 4.87 15.72
C LEU A 399 4.53 4.11 15.86
N ALA A 400 4.12 3.36 14.84
CA ALA A 400 2.94 2.52 14.88
C ALA A 400 3.04 1.47 16.01
N PHE A 401 4.17 0.77 16.11
CA PHE A 401 4.44 -0.21 17.16
C PHE A 401 4.31 0.42 18.56
N SER A 402 4.94 1.57 18.77
CA SER A 402 4.92 2.28 20.06
C SER A 402 3.50 2.73 20.41
N LEU A 403 2.70 3.19 19.44
CA LEU A 403 1.31 3.58 19.65
C LEU A 403 0.40 2.41 20.01
N VAL A 404 0.58 1.26 19.35
CA VAL A 404 -0.15 0.02 19.69
C VAL A 404 0.22 -0.45 21.09
N ARG A 405 1.51 -0.41 21.45
CA ARG A 405 1.98 -0.70 22.82
C ARG A 405 1.37 0.25 23.85
N TYR A 406 1.28 1.54 23.54
CA TYR A 406 0.58 2.54 24.36
C TYR A 406 -0.92 2.20 24.54
N ALA A 407 -1.59 1.73 23.49
CA ALA A 407 -3.00 1.29 23.57
C ALA A 407 -3.19 0.15 24.59
N TYR A 408 -2.34 -0.88 24.55
CA TYR A 408 -2.38 -1.98 25.52
C TYR A 408 -1.99 -1.54 26.94
N ASN A 409 -0.93 -0.75 27.07
CA ASN A 409 -0.30 -0.45 28.35
C ASN A 409 -1.00 0.66 29.13
N GLU A 410 -1.41 1.73 28.46
CA GLU A 410 -1.95 2.94 29.07
C GLU A 410 -3.47 3.04 28.92
N LEU A 411 -4.00 2.66 27.75
CA LEU A 411 -5.43 2.77 27.44
C LEU A 411 -6.24 1.50 27.70
N LYS A 412 -5.57 0.37 27.96
CA LYS A 412 -6.22 -0.96 28.15
C LYS A 412 -7.16 -1.32 26.98
N LEU A 413 -6.73 -0.99 25.76
CA LEU A 413 -7.43 -1.27 24.52
C LEU A 413 -6.77 -2.47 23.80
N PRO A 414 -7.48 -3.59 23.60
CA PRO A 414 -7.08 -4.62 22.64
C PRO A 414 -7.09 -4.07 21.20
N VAL A 415 -6.14 -4.48 20.36
CA VAL A 415 -6.00 -3.98 18.99
C VAL A 415 -5.98 -5.14 17.98
N PHE A 416 -6.87 -5.11 17.00
CA PHE A 416 -6.86 -6.01 15.84
C PHE A 416 -6.42 -5.25 14.59
N MET A 417 -5.52 -5.83 13.79
CA MET A 417 -4.89 -5.16 12.65
C MET A 417 -4.95 -6.02 11.38
N THR A 418 -5.10 -5.39 10.23
CA THR A 418 -4.84 -5.98 8.90
C THR A 418 -3.93 -5.05 8.09
N THR A 419 -3.21 -5.60 7.12
CA THR A 419 -2.33 -4.80 6.23
C THR A 419 -3.13 -4.05 5.18
N GLY A 420 -2.70 -2.83 4.88
CA GLY A 420 -3.02 -2.07 3.70
C GLY A 420 -1.98 -2.10 2.59
N ASN A 421 -2.19 -1.38 1.50
CA ASN A 421 -1.30 -1.46 0.36
C ASN A 421 -0.08 -0.53 0.49
N HIS A 422 -0.17 0.55 1.28
CA HIS A 422 0.95 1.46 1.49
C HIS A 422 2.07 0.85 2.35
N GLU A 423 1.78 -0.18 3.17
CA GLU A 423 2.84 -0.98 3.82
C GLU A 423 3.74 -1.71 2.79
N ALA A 424 3.29 -1.86 1.54
CA ALA A 424 4.11 -2.42 0.45
C ALA A 424 4.99 -1.34 -0.23
N TYR A 425 4.72 -0.05 -0.03
CA TYR A 425 5.41 1.03 -0.72
C TYR A 425 6.79 1.26 -0.11
N ASP A 426 7.83 1.23 -0.95
CA ASP A 426 9.21 1.37 -0.49
C ASP A 426 9.55 2.85 -0.21
N VAL A 427 9.24 3.71 -1.17
CA VAL A 427 9.78 5.09 -1.18
C VAL A 427 8.70 6.14 -1.18
N ALA A 428 9.01 7.29 -0.60
CA ALA A 428 8.10 8.41 -0.60
C ALA A 428 7.84 8.99 -2.01
N TYR A 429 6.61 9.44 -2.24
CA TYR A 429 6.25 10.21 -3.42
C TYR A 429 6.42 11.72 -3.18
N GLY A 430 6.45 12.49 -4.28
CA GLY A 430 6.23 13.93 -4.23
C GLY A 430 4.79 14.27 -3.88
N VAL A 431 4.55 15.47 -3.33
CA VAL A 431 3.20 15.97 -2.98
C VAL A 431 2.31 16.23 -4.19
N TYR A 432 2.90 16.24 -5.38
CA TYR A 432 2.21 16.55 -6.61
C TYR A 432 2.71 15.60 -7.71
N PRO A 433 2.22 14.35 -7.76
CA PRO A 433 2.57 13.44 -8.83
C PRO A 433 2.02 14.02 -10.13
N ARG A 434 2.90 14.07 -11.12
CA ARG A 434 2.58 14.56 -12.45
C ARG A 434 2.46 13.38 -13.38
N VAL A 435 1.42 13.39 -14.18
CA VAL A 435 1.42 12.67 -15.46
C VAL A 435 2.34 13.47 -16.41
N GLY A 436 3.64 13.42 -16.10
CA GLY A 436 4.78 13.91 -16.86
C GLY A 436 5.18 12.92 -17.96
N VAL A 437 5.74 13.36 -19.10
CA VAL A 437 6.42 12.42 -20.03
C VAL A 437 7.50 11.62 -19.29
N TRP A 438 8.18 12.25 -18.33
CA TRP A 438 9.21 11.63 -17.51
C TRP A 438 8.67 10.49 -16.63
N GLY A 439 7.61 10.74 -15.85
CA GLY A 439 7.03 9.72 -14.96
C GLY A 439 6.38 8.56 -15.72
N ALA A 440 5.71 8.85 -16.84
CA ALA A 440 5.15 7.82 -17.71
C ALA A 440 6.24 6.93 -18.34
N ALA A 441 7.36 7.54 -18.76
CA ALA A 441 8.51 6.79 -19.28
C ALA A 441 9.17 5.93 -18.19
N LEU A 442 9.31 6.45 -16.97
CA LEU A 442 9.81 5.69 -15.82
C LEU A 442 8.92 4.46 -15.58
N GLY A 443 7.60 4.64 -15.51
CA GLY A 443 6.63 3.56 -15.28
C GLY A 443 6.67 2.49 -16.35
N ALA A 444 6.67 2.89 -17.62
CA ALA A 444 6.77 1.94 -18.72
C ALA A 444 8.06 1.10 -18.66
N MET A 445 9.21 1.72 -18.35
CA MET A 445 10.48 1.03 -18.19
C MET A 445 10.49 0.09 -16.98
N GLU A 446 9.91 0.50 -15.85
CA GLU A 446 9.82 -0.32 -14.64
C GLU A 446 8.88 -1.53 -14.82
N ILE A 447 7.74 -1.38 -15.51
CA ILE A 447 6.86 -2.49 -15.87
C ILE A 447 7.57 -3.50 -16.75
N LEU A 448 8.28 -3.00 -17.76
CA LEU A 448 9.04 -3.84 -18.66
C LEU A 448 10.09 -4.63 -17.87
N ARG A 449 10.86 -3.94 -17.01
CA ARG A 449 11.86 -4.57 -16.14
C ARG A 449 11.25 -5.63 -15.23
N ALA A 450 10.13 -5.33 -14.57
CA ALA A 450 9.47 -6.27 -13.66
C ALA A 450 8.96 -7.51 -14.42
N THR A 451 8.36 -7.30 -15.59
CA THR A 451 7.91 -8.39 -16.48
C THR A 451 9.07 -9.27 -16.93
N MET A 452 10.19 -8.65 -17.32
CA MET A 452 11.39 -9.36 -17.75
C MET A 452 12.05 -10.15 -16.62
N ARG A 453 12.08 -9.61 -15.39
CA ARG A 453 12.56 -10.34 -14.20
C ARG A 453 11.67 -11.53 -13.85
N ARG A 454 10.34 -11.37 -13.92
CA ARG A 454 9.43 -12.52 -13.74
C ARG A 454 9.68 -13.60 -14.78
N THR A 455 9.87 -13.18 -16.03
CA THR A 455 10.21 -14.08 -17.14
C THR A 455 11.55 -14.78 -16.92
N GLU A 456 12.55 -14.08 -16.38
CA GLU A 456 13.85 -14.64 -15.96
C GLU A 456 13.67 -15.78 -14.96
N THR A 457 12.90 -15.55 -13.90
CA THR A 457 12.60 -16.59 -12.89
C THR A 457 11.91 -17.78 -13.52
N CYS A 458 10.91 -17.57 -14.38
CA CYS A 458 10.23 -18.66 -15.08
C CYS A 458 11.19 -19.48 -15.95
N TRP A 459 12.12 -18.83 -16.66
CA TRP A 459 13.13 -19.53 -17.45
C TRP A 459 14.11 -20.31 -16.58
N VAL A 460 14.56 -19.74 -15.46
CA VAL A 460 15.44 -20.43 -14.50
C VAL A 460 14.75 -21.67 -13.94
N ASP A 461 13.48 -21.57 -13.53
CA ASP A 461 12.74 -22.70 -12.99
C ASP A 461 12.44 -23.75 -14.06
N PHE A 462 12.14 -23.33 -15.30
CA PHE A 462 12.01 -24.24 -16.43
C PHE A 462 13.32 -24.98 -16.72
N ILE A 463 14.47 -24.29 -16.67
CA ILE A 463 15.80 -24.91 -16.87
C ILE A 463 16.07 -25.92 -15.75
N LYS A 464 15.80 -25.58 -14.48
CA LYS A 464 15.95 -26.51 -13.35
C LYS A 464 15.06 -27.74 -13.51
N ALA A 465 13.79 -27.56 -13.91
CA ALA A 465 12.89 -28.67 -14.16
C ALA A 465 13.36 -29.54 -15.34
N SER A 466 13.86 -28.90 -16.40
CA SER A 466 14.45 -29.61 -17.56
C SER A 466 15.72 -30.36 -17.17
N ASP A 467 16.57 -29.80 -16.31
CA ASP A 467 17.79 -30.44 -15.81
C ASP A 467 17.46 -31.65 -14.92
N ALA A 468 16.43 -31.54 -14.06
CA ALA A 468 15.95 -32.67 -13.26
C ALA A 468 15.37 -33.79 -14.15
N LEU A 469 14.63 -33.44 -15.20
CA LEU A 469 14.09 -34.38 -16.17
C LEU A 469 15.20 -35.05 -16.99
N ASP A 470 16.19 -34.29 -17.44
CA ASP A 470 17.36 -34.79 -18.18
C ASP A 470 18.15 -35.80 -17.33
N ALA A 471 18.40 -35.49 -16.06
CA ALA A 471 19.06 -36.40 -15.11
C ALA A 471 18.29 -37.70 -14.91
N ARG A 472 16.95 -37.64 -14.82
CA ARG A 472 16.10 -38.83 -14.69
C ARG A 472 16.10 -39.68 -15.97
N ILE A 473 16.10 -39.06 -17.14
CA ILE A 473 16.23 -39.75 -18.42
C ILE A 473 17.61 -40.43 -18.52
N GLU A 474 18.68 -39.77 -18.08
CA GLU A 474 20.03 -40.36 -18.03
C GLU A 474 20.10 -41.56 -17.07
N GLU A 475 19.50 -41.48 -15.88
CA GLU A 475 19.42 -42.59 -14.92
C GLU A 475 18.69 -43.82 -15.52
N ILE A 476 17.57 -43.60 -16.22
CA ILE A 476 16.83 -44.65 -16.93
C ILE A 476 17.70 -45.24 -18.06
N GLY A 477 18.39 -44.39 -18.81
CA GLY A 477 19.29 -44.79 -19.89
C GLY A 477 20.49 -45.63 -19.41
N ASP A 478 21.12 -45.23 -18.31
CA ASP A 478 22.24 -45.94 -17.69
C ASP A 478 21.81 -47.30 -17.12
N THR A 479 20.62 -47.35 -16.52
CA THR A 479 19.99 -48.60 -16.07
C THR A 479 19.73 -49.53 -17.26
N ALA A 480 19.25 -48.99 -18.38
CA ALA A 480 19.05 -49.74 -19.61
C ALA A 480 20.37 -50.20 -20.27
N MET A 481 21.44 -49.41 -20.16
CA MET A 481 22.79 -49.76 -20.64
C MET A 481 23.42 -50.89 -19.83
N ALA A 482 23.29 -50.83 -18.50
CA ALA A 482 23.73 -51.90 -17.61
C ALA A 482 23.02 -53.22 -17.95
N ALA A 483 21.70 -53.17 -18.23
CA ALA A 483 20.94 -54.33 -18.70
C ALA A 483 21.37 -54.83 -20.09
N ALA A 484 21.72 -53.92 -21.02
CA ALA A 484 22.14 -54.26 -22.38
C ALA A 484 23.56 -54.88 -22.44
N HIS A 485 24.49 -54.43 -21.59
CA HIS A 485 25.82 -55.04 -21.46
C HIS A 485 25.75 -56.49 -20.98
N GLY A 486 24.72 -56.85 -20.19
CA GLY A 486 24.42 -58.24 -19.84
C GLY A 486 23.85 -59.09 -20.99
N ALA A 487 23.44 -58.48 -22.11
CA ALA A 487 22.74 -59.13 -23.23
C ALA A 487 23.57 -59.24 -24.55
N GLY A 488 24.74 -58.59 -24.66
CA GLY A 488 25.72 -58.79 -25.75
C GLY A 488 26.20 -57.52 -26.49
N GLY A 489 27.41 -57.57 -27.07
CA GLY A 489 28.20 -56.40 -27.52
C GLY A 489 27.69 -55.60 -28.75
N ALA A 490 26.74 -56.12 -29.53
CA ALA A 490 26.17 -55.39 -30.67
C ALA A 490 25.19 -54.28 -30.23
N ALA A 491 24.48 -54.49 -29.12
CA ALA A 491 23.54 -53.51 -28.57
C ALA A 491 24.26 -52.28 -27.98
N ALA A 492 25.40 -52.48 -27.32
CA ALA A 492 26.21 -51.41 -26.73
C ALA A 492 26.81 -50.47 -27.79
N LYS A 493 27.31 -51.01 -28.92
CA LYS A 493 27.94 -50.22 -30.00
C LYS A 493 26.93 -49.36 -30.79
N ALA A 494 25.71 -49.85 -30.96
CA ALA A 494 24.62 -49.08 -31.56
C ALA A 494 24.20 -47.91 -30.65
N LEU A 495 24.24 -48.10 -29.32
CA LEU A 495 23.91 -47.03 -28.37
C LEU A 495 24.96 -45.90 -28.37
N GLU A 496 26.25 -46.25 -28.40
CA GLU A 496 27.37 -45.30 -28.50
C GLU A 496 27.25 -44.40 -29.74
N THR A 497 26.88 -44.99 -30.88
CA THR A 497 26.76 -44.28 -32.17
C THR A 497 25.60 -43.27 -32.16
N SER A 498 24.46 -43.64 -31.58
CA SER A 498 23.31 -42.74 -31.44
C SER A 498 23.64 -41.56 -30.51
N ARG A 499 24.29 -41.82 -29.37
CA ARG A 499 24.74 -40.78 -28.43
C ARG A 499 25.64 -39.74 -29.11
N GLN A 500 26.55 -40.19 -29.97
CA GLN A 500 27.43 -39.30 -30.76
C GLN A 500 26.66 -38.46 -31.78
N GLN A 501 25.63 -39.02 -32.44
CA GLN A 501 24.78 -38.29 -33.38
C GLN A 501 23.92 -37.22 -32.68
N THR A 502 23.36 -37.53 -31.52
CA THR A 502 22.61 -36.57 -30.68
C THR A 502 23.52 -35.42 -30.21
N GLN A 503 24.76 -35.71 -29.79
CA GLN A 503 25.73 -34.67 -29.40
C GLN A 503 26.10 -33.74 -30.57
N ALA A 504 26.26 -34.27 -31.78
CA ALA A 504 26.55 -33.46 -32.96
C ALA A 504 25.37 -32.55 -33.37
N ALA A 505 24.13 -33.01 -33.24
CA ALA A 505 22.94 -32.22 -33.50
C ALA A 505 22.80 -31.06 -32.50
N LEU A 506 23.07 -31.31 -31.21
CA LEU A 506 23.00 -30.30 -30.14
C LEU A 506 24.00 -29.16 -30.35
N ALA A 507 25.22 -29.48 -30.77
CA ALA A 507 26.26 -28.47 -31.03
C ALA A 507 25.87 -27.49 -32.15
N ARG A 508 25.14 -27.96 -33.19
CA ARG A 508 24.64 -27.11 -34.28
C ARG A 508 23.52 -26.19 -33.83
N LEU A 509 22.55 -26.75 -33.10
CA LEU A 509 21.42 -26.00 -32.52
C LEU A 509 21.88 -24.88 -31.57
N GLN A 510 22.90 -25.16 -30.75
CA GLN A 510 23.48 -24.14 -29.87
C GLN A 510 24.11 -22.97 -30.65
N ALA A 511 24.78 -23.25 -31.77
CA ALA A 511 25.35 -22.22 -32.62
C ALA A 511 24.27 -21.33 -33.28
N ASP A 512 23.18 -21.94 -33.75
CA ASP A 512 22.06 -21.22 -34.37
C ASP A 512 21.30 -20.34 -33.36
N SER A 513 21.10 -20.86 -32.14
CA SER A 513 20.45 -20.13 -31.04
C SER A 513 21.26 -18.90 -30.61
N ASN A 514 22.58 -19.03 -30.49
CA ASN A 514 23.49 -17.91 -30.21
C ASN A 514 23.41 -16.82 -31.30
N ALA A 515 23.37 -17.23 -32.58
CA ALA A 515 23.26 -16.29 -33.70
C ALA A 515 21.91 -15.53 -33.70
N ALA A 516 20.82 -16.15 -33.22
CA ALA A 516 19.53 -15.49 -33.06
C ALA A 516 19.53 -14.47 -31.91
N ALA A 517 20.19 -14.78 -30.79
CA ALA A 517 20.37 -13.85 -29.68
C ALA A 517 21.17 -12.60 -30.09
N ASP A 518 22.23 -12.78 -30.88
CA ASP A 518 23.05 -11.67 -31.40
C ASP A 518 22.28 -10.75 -32.35
N LYS A 519 21.37 -11.32 -33.17
CA LYS A 519 20.47 -10.54 -34.03
C LYS A 519 19.45 -9.73 -33.21
N ALA A 520 18.90 -10.31 -32.15
CA ALA A 520 17.99 -9.61 -31.24
C ALA A 520 18.71 -8.46 -30.51
N HIS A 521 19.95 -8.67 -30.08
CA HIS A 521 20.80 -7.64 -29.46
C HIS A 521 21.05 -6.48 -30.43
N SER A 522 21.41 -6.79 -31.69
CA SER A 522 21.66 -5.78 -32.73
C SER A 522 20.40 -4.96 -33.07
N ALA A 523 19.23 -5.59 -33.11
CA ALA A 523 17.95 -4.92 -33.35
C ALA A 523 17.55 -4.00 -32.20
N LEU A 524 17.84 -4.40 -30.95
CA LEU A 524 17.68 -3.54 -29.79
C LEU A 524 18.62 -2.33 -29.87
N ASP A 525 19.91 -2.53 -30.16
CA ASP A 525 20.87 -1.43 -30.25
C ASP A 525 20.48 -0.41 -31.31
N GLU A 526 19.94 -0.86 -32.45
CA GLU A 526 19.38 0.00 -33.48
C GLU A 526 18.14 0.77 -32.98
N TYR A 527 17.18 0.09 -32.34
CA TYR A 527 16.01 0.73 -31.71
C TYR A 527 16.42 1.78 -30.68
N LEU A 528 17.39 1.44 -29.84
CA LEU A 528 17.92 2.29 -28.80
C LEU A 528 18.67 3.52 -29.35
N ARG A 529 19.30 3.39 -30.54
CA ARG A 529 19.91 4.50 -31.29
C ARG A 529 18.84 5.42 -31.88
N GLN A 530 17.77 4.87 -32.44
CA GLN A 530 16.65 5.63 -33.01
C GLN A 530 15.84 6.38 -31.94
N VAL A 531 15.61 5.79 -30.76
CA VAL A 531 15.00 6.47 -29.61
C VAL A 531 15.86 7.66 -29.15
N LYS A 532 17.19 7.54 -29.20
CA LYS A 532 18.12 8.63 -28.89
C LYS A 532 18.07 9.75 -29.94
N ALA A 533 17.82 9.42 -31.21
CA ALA A 533 17.64 10.39 -32.29
C ALA A 533 16.25 11.07 -32.27
N ALA A 534 15.24 10.44 -31.64
CA ALA A 534 13.88 10.94 -31.55
C ALA A 534 13.59 11.82 -30.31
N GLN A 535 14.58 12.06 -29.42
CA GLN A 535 14.44 13.07 -28.36
C GLN A 535 14.38 14.47 -29.00
N PRO A 536 13.26 15.22 -28.90
CA PRO A 536 13.17 16.53 -29.52
C PRO A 536 14.10 17.52 -28.81
N ARG A 537 14.94 18.23 -29.58
CA ARG A 537 15.46 19.52 -29.15
C ARG A 537 14.27 20.46 -28.93
N VAL A 538 14.23 21.03 -27.74
CA VAL A 538 13.34 22.06 -27.21
C VAL A 538 12.74 22.96 -28.31
N THR A 539 11.44 22.83 -28.58
CA THR A 539 10.58 23.97 -28.96
C THR A 539 9.10 23.67 -28.66
N ALA A 540 8.43 24.66 -28.10
CA ALA A 540 7.05 24.64 -27.65
C ALA A 540 6.06 24.62 -28.84
N GLN A 541 5.71 23.43 -29.32
CA GLN A 541 4.46 23.18 -30.03
C GLN A 541 3.91 21.84 -29.59
N ALA A 542 2.60 21.78 -29.40
CA ALA A 542 1.87 20.57 -29.04
C ALA A 542 2.26 19.45 -30.02
N VAL A 543 3.08 18.51 -29.53
CA VAL A 543 3.41 17.31 -30.28
C VAL A 543 2.10 16.53 -30.38
N GLN A 544 1.49 16.54 -31.57
CA GLN A 544 0.67 15.41 -31.97
C GLN A 544 1.57 14.19 -31.87
N ILE A 545 1.38 13.41 -30.80
CA ILE A 545 1.93 12.06 -30.72
C ILE A 545 1.43 11.37 -31.99
N PRO A 546 2.31 10.96 -32.91
CA PRO A 546 1.87 10.26 -34.10
C PRO A 546 1.05 9.07 -33.62
N SER A 547 -0.22 9.03 -34.03
CA SER A 547 -1.09 7.88 -33.89
C SER A 547 -0.47 6.73 -34.67
N GLY A 548 0.49 6.08 -34.05
CA GLY A 548 1.36 5.07 -34.63
C GLY A 548 1.65 4.05 -33.55
N THR A 549 0.68 3.17 -33.35
CA THR A 549 0.66 1.96 -32.52
C THR A 549 1.72 0.91 -32.93
N GLY A 550 2.86 1.35 -33.50
CA GLY A 550 3.77 0.53 -34.29
C GLY A 550 4.87 -0.16 -33.49
N LEU A 551 5.71 0.55 -32.74
CA LEU A 551 7.06 0.05 -32.44
C LEU A 551 7.18 -0.88 -31.21
N ALA A 552 6.64 -0.50 -30.04
CA ALA A 552 6.56 -1.41 -28.89
C ALA A 552 5.68 -2.63 -29.23
N THR A 553 4.60 -2.41 -29.98
CA THR A 553 3.75 -3.47 -30.52
C THR A 553 4.48 -4.34 -31.54
N HIS A 554 5.41 -3.81 -32.34
CA HIS A 554 6.17 -4.58 -33.33
C HIS A 554 7.31 -5.37 -32.69
N ALA A 555 8.04 -4.81 -31.73
CA ALA A 555 9.03 -5.52 -30.92
C ALA A 555 8.37 -6.59 -30.03
N TRP A 556 7.22 -6.26 -29.43
CA TRP A 556 6.38 -7.23 -28.73
C TRP A 556 5.81 -8.28 -29.69
N ARG A 557 5.42 -7.93 -30.93
CA ARG A 557 5.02 -8.91 -31.95
C ARG A 557 6.19 -9.78 -32.41
N LEU A 558 7.41 -9.26 -32.48
CA LEU A 558 8.60 -10.04 -32.81
C LEU A 558 8.99 -10.96 -31.65
N TYR A 559 8.92 -10.47 -30.41
CA TYR A 559 9.06 -11.28 -29.21
C TYR A 559 7.94 -12.31 -29.10
N GLN A 560 6.68 -11.97 -29.35
CA GLN A 560 5.54 -12.89 -29.37
C GLN A 560 5.58 -13.85 -30.56
N ARG A 561 6.20 -13.48 -31.68
CA ARG A 561 6.47 -14.40 -32.80
C ARG A 561 7.64 -15.32 -32.49
N ALA A 562 8.68 -14.84 -31.83
CA ALA A 562 9.80 -15.67 -31.38
C ALA A 562 9.37 -16.61 -30.25
N LEU A 563 8.64 -16.10 -29.27
CA LEU A 563 7.98 -16.86 -28.20
C LEU A 563 6.88 -17.76 -28.76
N GLY A 564 6.14 -17.32 -29.77
CA GLY A 564 5.11 -18.09 -30.46
C GLY A 564 5.72 -19.21 -31.30
N SER A 565 6.82 -18.96 -31.99
CA SER A 565 7.61 -19.96 -32.72
C SER A 565 8.28 -20.92 -31.76
N ALA A 566 8.86 -20.45 -30.65
CA ALA A 566 9.44 -21.30 -29.62
C ALA A 566 8.37 -22.14 -28.92
N ARG A 567 7.21 -21.54 -28.57
CA ARG A 567 6.04 -22.25 -28.02
C ARG A 567 5.47 -23.23 -29.03
N GLN A 568 5.45 -22.90 -30.32
CA GLN A 568 4.94 -23.76 -31.38
C GLN A 568 5.91 -24.88 -31.69
N THR A 569 7.23 -24.65 -31.72
CA THR A 569 8.24 -25.70 -31.86
C THR A 569 8.29 -26.59 -30.62
N VAL A 570 8.17 -26.02 -29.41
CA VAL A 570 8.01 -26.79 -28.17
C VAL A 570 6.68 -27.52 -28.17
N ALA A 571 5.56 -26.92 -28.59
CA ALA A 571 4.26 -27.58 -28.66
C ALA A 571 4.18 -28.60 -29.79
N GLU A 572 4.87 -28.44 -30.91
CA GLU A 572 4.93 -29.42 -32.00
C GLU A 572 5.84 -30.57 -31.61
N ALA A 573 7.00 -30.31 -30.98
CA ALA A 573 7.85 -31.35 -30.42
C ALA A 573 7.19 -32.08 -29.24
N THR A 574 6.49 -31.34 -28.37
CA THR A 574 5.73 -31.88 -27.25
C THR A 574 4.46 -32.57 -27.72
N ASN A 575 3.74 -32.09 -28.73
CA ASN A 575 2.54 -32.75 -29.28
C ASN A 575 2.89 -33.92 -30.21
N ALA A 576 4.08 -33.95 -30.81
CA ALA A 576 4.59 -35.14 -31.50
C ALA A 576 5.00 -36.20 -30.47
N ALA A 577 5.74 -35.82 -29.42
CA ALA A 577 6.11 -36.72 -28.33
C ALA A 577 4.89 -37.19 -27.52
N VAL A 578 3.97 -36.28 -27.18
CA VAL A 578 2.67 -36.56 -26.55
C VAL A 578 1.79 -37.30 -27.52
N GLY A 579 1.78 -37.02 -28.82
CA GLY A 579 0.99 -37.74 -29.83
C GLY A 579 1.40 -39.21 -29.95
N GLU A 580 2.70 -39.51 -29.96
CA GLU A 580 3.19 -40.90 -29.98
C GLU A 580 3.00 -41.60 -28.62
N LEU A 581 3.19 -40.89 -27.50
CA LEU A 581 2.83 -41.38 -26.16
C LEU A 581 1.31 -41.57 -26.01
N TRP A 582 0.52 -40.70 -26.64
CA TRP A 582 -0.93 -40.67 -26.65
C TRP A 582 -1.49 -41.72 -27.58
N ASP A 583 -0.83 -42.10 -28.67
CA ASP A 583 -1.24 -43.20 -29.54
C ASP A 583 -0.95 -44.56 -28.89
N ALA A 584 0.18 -44.67 -28.16
CA ALA A 584 0.47 -45.81 -27.31
C ALA A 584 -0.48 -45.89 -26.09
N TYR A 585 -0.76 -44.74 -25.46
CA TYR A 585 -1.70 -44.61 -24.35
C TYR A 585 -3.15 -44.78 -24.82
N THR A 586 -3.59 -44.29 -25.97
CA THR A 586 -4.96 -44.50 -26.51
C THR A 586 -5.16 -45.88 -27.08
N GLY A 587 -4.10 -46.61 -27.43
CA GLY A 587 -4.16 -48.06 -27.56
C GLY A 587 -4.55 -48.77 -26.25
N ILE A 588 -4.15 -48.21 -25.10
CA ILE A 588 -4.40 -48.76 -23.75
C ILE A 588 -5.65 -48.14 -23.09
N VAL A 589 -5.96 -46.89 -23.41
CA VAL A 589 -6.98 -46.02 -22.80
C VAL A 589 -8.13 -45.70 -23.75
N GLY A 590 -8.05 -46.16 -25.01
CA GLY A 590 -9.23 -46.58 -25.77
C GLY A 590 -10.05 -47.66 -25.05
N ALA A 591 -9.54 -48.19 -23.92
CA ALA A 591 -10.31 -48.93 -22.93
C ALA A 591 -11.07 -48.07 -21.90
N VAL A 592 -10.73 -46.80 -21.59
CA VAL A 592 -11.40 -45.98 -20.54
C VAL A 592 -11.22 -44.45 -20.75
N GLY A 593 -12.27 -43.70 -21.12
CA GLY A 593 -12.16 -42.34 -21.70
C GLY A 593 -12.15 -41.06 -20.81
N HIS A 594 -11.71 -39.97 -21.49
CA HIS A 594 -12.08 -38.53 -21.51
C HIS A 594 -11.97 -37.52 -20.32
N GLY A 595 -11.32 -36.35 -20.57
CA GLY A 595 -11.61 -35.03 -19.94
C GLY A 595 -10.44 -33.99 -19.82
N THR A 596 -10.61 -32.74 -20.26
CA THR A 596 -9.60 -31.66 -20.54
C THR A 596 -9.45 -30.52 -19.49
N ILE A 597 -8.26 -29.86 -19.37
CA ILE A 597 -7.95 -28.68 -18.48
C ILE A 597 -6.87 -27.72 -19.10
N GLY A 598 -6.90 -26.41 -18.79
CA GLY A 598 -6.14 -25.26 -19.39
C GLY A 598 -4.78 -24.80 -18.79
N PHE A 599 -4.23 -23.70 -19.35
CA PHE A 599 -2.80 -23.35 -19.55
C PHE A 599 -1.91 -23.10 -18.30
N ASP A 600 -2.38 -22.44 -17.24
CA ASP A 600 -1.54 -22.23 -16.03
C ASP A 600 -1.41 -23.51 -15.19
N GLN A 601 -2.43 -24.38 -15.26
CA GLN A 601 -2.36 -25.75 -14.78
C GLN A 601 -1.62 -26.68 -15.75
N ALA A 602 -1.42 -26.28 -17.01
CA ALA A 602 -0.70 -27.08 -17.99
C ALA A 602 0.80 -27.10 -17.69
N VAL A 603 1.42 -25.96 -17.39
CA VAL A 603 2.88 -25.93 -17.13
C VAL A 603 3.25 -26.64 -15.83
N ALA A 604 2.47 -26.46 -14.76
CA ALA A 604 2.70 -27.14 -13.47
C ALA A 604 2.31 -28.62 -13.51
N SER A 605 1.20 -28.99 -14.18
CA SER A 605 0.81 -30.40 -14.31
C SER A 605 1.66 -31.16 -15.31
N VAL A 606 2.30 -30.52 -16.30
CA VAL A 606 3.25 -31.19 -17.20
C VAL A 606 4.52 -31.60 -16.44
N GLY A 607 5.09 -30.73 -15.59
CA GLY A 607 6.24 -31.09 -14.76
C GLY A 607 5.94 -32.22 -13.76
N LEU A 608 4.77 -32.18 -13.10
CA LEU A 608 4.32 -33.20 -12.14
C LEU A 608 3.85 -34.51 -12.81
N LYS A 609 3.19 -34.45 -13.98
CA LYS A 609 2.77 -35.64 -14.73
C LYS A 609 3.94 -36.30 -15.46
N LEU A 610 4.96 -35.55 -15.88
CA LEU A 610 6.19 -36.12 -16.45
C LEU A 610 7.04 -36.80 -15.37
N ALA A 611 7.12 -36.22 -14.15
CA ALA A 611 7.78 -36.86 -13.02
C ALA A 611 7.01 -38.12 -12.53
N GLY A 612 5.68 -38.05 -12.43
CA GLY A 612 4.84 -39.19 -12.06
C GLY A 612 4.84 -40.30 -13.12
N ALA A 613 4.80 -39.96 -14.41
CA ALA A 613 4.90 -40.95 -15.49
C ALA A 613 6.27 -41.63 -15.54
N ALA A 614 7.36 -40.93 -15.18
CA ALA A 614 8.70 -41.52 -15.08
C ALA A 614 8.82 -42.48 -13.88
N ASP A 615 8.16 -42.19 -12.75
CA ASP A 615 8.09 -43.10 -11.60
C ASP A 615 7.21 -44.33 -11.88
N ASP A 616 6.11 -44.16 -12.60
CA ASP A 616 5.23 -45.27 -13.01
C ASP A 616 5.92 -46.18 -14.04
N LEU A 617 6.71 -45.63 -14.97
CA LEU A 617 7.55 -46.39 -15.93
C LEU A 617 8.71 -47.12 -15.24
N GLY A 618 9.35 -46.49 -14.25
CA GLY A 618 10.41 -47.12 -13.45
C GLY A 618 9.89 -48.29 -12.60
N THR A 619 8.66 -48.17 -12.08
CA THR A 619 7.99 -49.23 -11.30
C THR A 619 7.49 -50.37 -12.19
N LEU A 620 6.94 -50.06 -13.38
CA LEU A 620 6.46 -51.07 -14.33
C LEU A 620 7.60 -51.87 -14.98
N ALA A 621 8.76 -51.25 -15.18
CA ALA A 621 9.97 -51.93 -15.69
C ALA A 621 10.60 -52.90 -14.69
N ALA A 622 10.41 -52.67 -13.38
CA ALA A 622 10.84 -53.59 -12.33
C ALA A 622 9.90 -54.81 -12.18
N ASP A 623 8.62 -54.67 -12.55
CA ASP A 623 7.58 -55.69 -12.33
C ASP A 623 7.42 -56.69 -13.50
N LEU A 624 7.81 -56.32 -14.73
CA LEU A 624 7.54 -57.12 -15.94
C LEU A 624 8.66 -58.11 -16.34
N GLY A 625 9.16 -58.88 -15.38
CA GLY A 625 10.12 -59.98 -15.61
C GLY A 625 9.59 -61.13 -16.48
N VAL A 626 9.41 -60.93 -17.80
CA VAL A 626 9.06 -62.01 -18.76
C VAL A 626 9.92 -61.94 -20.03
N ARG A 627 10.68 -63.03 -20.24
CA ARG A 627 11.52 -63.30 -21.41
C ARG A 627 10.66 -63.70 -22.62
N ALA A 628 10.76 -62.94 -23.71
CA ALA A 628 10.73 -63.37 -25.14
C ALA A 628 10.37 -62.25 -26.15
N GLY A 629 9.92 -61.07 -25.72
CA GLY A 629 9.63 -59.91 -26.59
C GLY A 629 10.66 -58.77 -26.55
N VAL A 630 11.83 -59.02 -25.95
CA VAL A 630 12.67 -57.99 -25.31
C VAL A 630 13.47 -57.13 -26.32
N VAL A 631 13.78 -57.62 -27.52
CA VAL A 631 14.66 -56.87 -28.46
C VAL A 631 13.93 -55.76 -29.24
N GLY A 632 12.67 -55.99 -29.64
CA GLY A 632 11.86 -55.02 -30.38
C GLY A 632 11.29 -53.91 -29.50
N ALA A 633 10.72 -54.27 -28.34
CA ALA A 633 10.21 -53.31 -27.36
C ALA A 633 11.34 -52.41 -26.79
N GLN A 634 12.53 -52.97 -26.55
CA GLN A 634 13.68 -52.16 -26.15
C GLN A 634 14.13 -51.20 -27.27
N SER A 635 14.08 -51.58 -28.55
CA SER A 635 14.42 -50.66 -29.66
C SER A 635 13.45 -49.47 -29.82
N ALA A 636 12.16 -49.69 -29.57
CA ALA A 636 11.13 -48.64 -29.62
C ALA A 636 11.23 -47.68 -28.42
N VAL A 637 11.37 -48.23 -27.20
CA VAL A 637 11.64 -47.44 -25.98
C VAL A 637 12.95 -46.65 -26.11
N ARG A 638 13.96 -47.19 -26.81
CA ARG A 638 15.24 -46.52 -27.11
C ARG A 638 15.12 -45.34 -28.07
N ALA A 639 14.35 -45.47 -29.16
CA ALA A 639 14.13 -44.36 -30.10
C ALA A 639 13.35 -43.22 -29.44
N GLN A 640 12.35 -43.57 -28.61
CA GLN A 640 11.56 -42.60 -27.86
C GLN A 640 12.36 -41.92 -26.74
N ALA A 641 13.19 -42.64 -25.99
CA ALA A 641 14.06 -42.04 -24.97
C ALA A 641 15.11 -41.10 -25.57
N ALA A 642 15.74 -41.46 -26.69
CA ALA A 642 16.70 -40.60 -27.38
C ALA A 642 16.05 -39.35 -28.01
N SER A 643 14.84 -39.50 -28.56
CA SER A 643 14.04 -38.38 -29.08
C SER A 643 13.59 -37.43 -27.98
N ALA A 644 13.11 -37.96 -26.85
CA ALA A 644 12.76 -37.18 -25.67
C ALA A 644 13.98 -36.45 -25.07
N HIS A 645 15.14 -37.11 -25.01
CA HIS A 645 16.40 -36.51 -24.56
C HIS A 645 16.83 -35.36 -25.48
N LEU A 646 16.73 -35.53 -26.80
CA LEU A 646 17.04 -34.47 -27.76
C LEU A 646 16.05 -33.30 -27.63
N ALA A 647 14.75 -33.57 -27.44
CA ALA A 647 13.73 -32.54 -27.27
C ALA A 647 13.93 -31.73 -25.97
N VAL A 648 14.19 -32.40 -24.84
CA VAL A 648 14.49 -31.75 -23.55
C VAL A 648 15.78 -30.95 -23.62
N LYS A 649 16.85 -31.49 -24.22
CA LYS A 649 18.13 -30.77 -24.40
C LYS A 649 18.02 -29.58 -25.35
N THR A 650 17.19 -29.68 -26.40
CA THR A 650 16.89 -28.57 -27.33
C THR A 650 16.12 -27.46 -26.62
N ALA A 651 15.00 -27.79 -25.95
CA ALA A 651 14.21 -26.83 -25.18
C ALA A 651 15.03 -26.16 -24.06
N ARG A 652 15.93 -26.90 -23.40
CA ARG A 652 16.89 -26.36 -22.42
C ARG A 652 17.86 -25.36 -23.05
N THR A 653 18.40 -25.67 -24.22
CA THR A 653 19.36 -24.81 -24.93
C THR A 653 18.70 -23.50 -25.35
N ASP A 654 17.49 -23.58 -25.90
CA ASP A 654 16.69 -22.40 -26.27
C ASP A 654 16.29 -21.57 -25.05
N ALA A 655 15.91 -22.22 -23.94
CA ALA A 655 15.62 -21.54 -22.68
C ALA A 655 16.86 -20.83 -22.11
N ARG A 656 18.06 -21.42 -22.22
CA ARG A 656 19.32 -20.78 -21.81
C ARG A 656 19.67 -19.58 -22.69
N ALA A 657 19.49 -19.69 -24.01
CA ALA A 657 19.69 -18.57 -24.93
C ALA A 657 18.67 -17.43 -24.67
N ALA A 658 17.40 -17.76 -24.45
CA ALA A 658 16.37 -16.81 -24.06
C ALA A 658 16.69 -16.14 -22.71
N LEU A 659 17.17 -16.90 -21.72
CA LEU A 659 17.61 -16.38 -20.43
C LEU A 659 18.79 -15.40 -20.58
N GLN A 660 19.79 -15.75 -21.39
CA GLN A 660 20.95 -14.89 -21.65
C GLN A 660 20.53 -13.59 -22.38
N ALA A 661 19.68 -13.68 -23.40
CA ALA A 661 19.14 -12.51 -24.10
C ALA A 661 18.31 -11.62 -23.16
N ASN A 662 17.49 -12.22 -22.31
CA ASN A 662 16.71 -11.52 -21.28
C ASN A 662 17.64 -10.81 -20.28
N GLY A 663 18.71 -11.46 -19.83
CA GLY A 663 19.72 -10.87 -18.93
C GLY A 663 20.44 -9.66 -19.54
N ALA A 664 20.84 -9.73 -20.81
CA ALA A 664 21.47 -8.62 -21.52
C ALA A 664 20.50 -7.42 -21.69
N LEU A 665 19.24 -7.70 -22.03
CA LEU A 665 18.19 -6.68 -22.12
C LEU A 665 17.91 -6.02 -20.76
N LEU A 666 17.85 -6.80 -19.68
CA LEU A 666 17.68 -6.32 -18.31
C LEU A 666 18.82 -5.37 -17.92
N ALA A 667 20.08 -5.71 -18.21
CA ALA A 667 21.22 -4.85 -17.94
C ALA A 667 21.15 -3.53 -18.72
N GLY A 668 20.75 -3.57 -19.99
CA GLY A 668 20.54 -2.37 -20.82
C GLY A 668 19.41 -1.47 -20.28
N LEU A 669 18.32 -2.08 -19.82
CA LEU A 669 17.19 -1.38 -19.21
C LEU A 669 17.54 -0.77 -17.85
N ASP A 670 18.27 -1.49 -17.00
CA ASP A 670 18.78 -0.99 -15.71
C ASP A 670 19.68 0.25 -15.91
N LYS A 671 20.57 0.23 -16.90
CA LYS A 671 21.40 1.39 -17.26
C LYS A 671 20.55 2.58 -17.71
N ARG A 672 19.47 2.35 -18.48
CA ARG A 672 18.57 3.42 -18.94
C ARG A 672 17.75 4.01 -17.81
N LEU A 673 17.22 3.17 -16.92
CA LEU A 673 16.55 3.64 -15.71
C LEU A 673 17.49 4.50 -14.87
N ALA A 674 18.74 4.07 -14.71
CA ALA A 674 19.74 4.86 -14.00
C ALA A 674 19.98 6.22 -14.66
N ILE A 675 20.11 6.29 -16.00
CA ILE A 675 20.26 7.54 -16.77
C ILE A 675 19.01 8.42 -16.67
N HIS A 676 17.82 7.84 -16.78
CA HIS A 676 16.55 8.57 -16.72
C HIS A 676 16.34 9.25 -15.36
N ARG A 677 16.73 8.57 -14.28
CA ARG A 677 16.78 9.14 -12.92
C ARG A 677 17.83 10.24 -12.74
N GLN A 678 18.69 10.49 -13.73
CA GLN A 678 19.63 11.63 -13.71
C GLN A 678 19.04 12.93 -14.24
N ASP A 679 17.92 12.87 -14.95
CA ASP A 679 17.22 14.06 -15.43
C ASP A 679 16.31 14.64 -14.34
N VAL A 680 16.93 15.14 -13.27
CA VAL A 680 16.23 15.75 -12.10
C VAL A 680 15.45 17.00 -12.50
N ASP A 681 15.92 17.74 -13.49
CA ASP A 681 15.22 18.88 -14.07
C ASP A 681 13.88 18.46 -14.70
N ALA A 682 13.87 17.40 -15.51
CA ALA A 682 12.62 16.90 -16.09
C ALA A 682 11.69 16.29 -15.04
N ALA A 683 12.22 15.61 -14.03
CA ALA A 683 11.44 15.10 -12.90
C ALA A 683 10.78 16.25 -12.10
N SER A 684 11.46 17.40 -12.01
CA SER A 684 11.01 18.60 -11.29
C SER A 684 10.11 19.55 -12.11
N LYS A 685 9.81 19.28 -13.39
CA LYS A 685 8.92 20.11 -14.26
C LYS A 685 7.42 19.76 -14.28
N PHE A 686 6.57 20.80 -14.28
CA PHE A 686 5.10 20.67 -14.22
C PHE A 686 4.45 20.39 -15.56
N TRP A 687 3.48 19.49 -15.55
CA TRP A 687 2.53 19.33 -16.65
C TRP A 687 1.11 19.55 -16.13
N GLY A 688 0.43 20.57 -16.66
CA GLY A 688 -0.88 21.06 -16.20
C GLY A 688 -2.09 20.15 -16.47
N ALA A 689 -1.90 18.83 -16.54
CA ALA A 689 -2.97 17.91 -16.86
C ALA A 689 -3.82 17.51 -15.63
N GLN A 690 -3.24 17.27 -14.46
CA GLN A 690 -4.02 17.01 -13.23
C GLN A 690 -3.07 16.96 -12.03
N ALA A 691 -3.43 17.62 -10.93
CA ALA A 691 -2.82 17.39 -9.62
C ALA A 691 -3.20 15.99 -9.08
N ASN A 692 -2.41 15.42 -8.16
CA ASN A 692 -3.01 14.56 -7.13
C ASN A 692 -3.50 15.45 -6.00
N PRO A 693 -4.81 15.65 -5.88
CA PRO A 693 -5.35 16.43 -4.78
C PRO A 693 -5.12 15.77 -3.42
N GLY A 694 -5.04 14.44 -3.29
CA GLY A 694 -5.04 13.77 -1.98
C GLY A 694 -3.97 14.32 -1.02
N ILE A 695 -2.70 14.30 -1.45
CA ILE A 695 -1.57 14.51 -0.54
C ILE A 695 -1.57 15.90 0.15
N PRO A 696 -1.68 17.05 -0.54
CA PRO A 696 -1.69 18.33 0.19
C PRO A 696 -2.96 18.53 1.06
N ALA A 697 -4.11 17.98 0.64
CA ALA A 697 -5.36 18.10 1.37
C ALA A 697 -5.31 17.27 2.66
N ASP A 698 -4.75 16.08 2.60
CA ASP A 698 -4.49 15.16 3.71
C ASP A 698 -3.68 15.86 4.83
N HIS A 699 -2.80 16.80 4.47
CA HIS A 699 -1.99 17.59 5.39
C HIS A 699 -2.56 18.98 5.73
N ASN A 700 -3.78 19.30 5.27
CA ASN A 700 -4.46 20.58 5.51
C ASN A 700 -3.71 21.80 4.92
N LEU A 701 -3.04 21.61 3.78
CA LEU A 701 -2.28 22.64 3.06
C LEU A 701 -2.92 22.96 1.70
N THR A 702 -2.91 24.22 1.32
CA THR A 702 -3.16 24.63 -0.08
C THR A 702 -2.02 24.11 -0.96
N VAL A 703 -2.24 24.03 -2.28
CA VAL A 703 -1.19 23.51 -3.18
C VAL A 703 0.04 24.41 -3.19
N LEU A 704 -0.16 25.73 -3.07
CA LEU A 704 0.94 26.69 -2.94
C LEU A 704 1.73 26.49 -1.64
N GLU A 705 1.05 26.28 -0.52
CA GLU A 705 1.70 26.02 0.77
C GLU A 705 2.50 24.72 0.73
N ALA A 706 1.93 23.63 0.21
CA ALA A 706 2.61 22.34 0.12
C ALA A 706 3.83 22.38 -0.81
N THR A 707 3.71 22.98 -2.00
CA THR A 707 4.85 23.14 -2.91
C THR A 707 5.94 24.03 -2.31
N LEU A 708 5.59 25.08 -1.57
CA LEU A 708 6.55 25.91 -0.84
C LEU A 708 7.28 25.14 0.27
N ALA A 709 6.59 24.26 1.01
CA ALA A 709 7.20 23.44 2.05
C ALA A 709 8.18 22.41 1.47
N TYR A 710 7.80 21.72 0.40
CA TYR A 710 8.63 20.69 -0.25
C TYR A 710 9.75 21.31 -1.10
N GLY A 711 9.53 22.51 -1.63
CA GLY A 711 10.47 23.19 -2.50
C GLY A 711 10.45 22.67 -3.94
N PRO A 712 11.47 23.02 -4.74
CA PRO A 712 11.54 22.69 -6.17
C PRO A 712 11.39 21.20 -6.53
N THR A 713 11.63 20.29 -5.58
CA THR A 713 11.53 18.82 -5.72
C THR A 713 10.12 18.27 -5.49
N TYR A 714 9.11 19.14 -5.29
CA TYR A 714 7.74 18.77 -4.92
C TYR A 714 7.05 17.70 -5.79
N GLY A 715 7.50 17.54 -7.03
CA GLY A 715 6.96 16.57 -7.99
C GLY A 715 7.83 15.33 -8.22
N GLU A 716 9.01 15.24 -7.59
CA GLU A 716 9.94 14.13 -7.83
C GLU A 716 9.41 12.81 -7.25
N THR A 717 9.53 11.74 -8.02
CA THR A 717 9.23 10.36 -7.59
C THR A 717 10.38 9.45 -7.99
N TRP A 718 10.78 8.55 -7.09
CA TRP A 718 11.89 7.62 -7.35
C TRP A 718 11.48 6.42 -8.21
N THR A 719 10.25 5.96 -8.00
CA THR A 719 9.63 4.84 -8.70
C THR A 719 8.16 5.14 -8.96
N SER A 720 7.65 4.55 -10.02
CA SER A 720 6.23 4.49 -10.39
C SER A 720 5.60 3.13 -10.12
N LEU A 721 6.43 2.10 -9.88
CA LEU A 721 6.03 0.80 -9.36
C LEU A 721 6.58 0.63 -7.94
N ASN A 722 5.88 1.20 -6.97
CA ASN A 722 6.38 1.25 -5.59
C ASN A 722 5.94 0.06 -4.74
N PHE A 723 4.90 -0.66 -5.17
CA PHE A 723 4.39 -1.81 -4.45
C PHE A 723 5.35 -3.01 -4.54
N THR A 724 5.82 -3.46 -3.39
CA THR A 724 6.51 -4.74 -3.27
C THR A 724 6.04 -5.47 -2.02
N THR A 725 5.62 -6.72 -2.17
CA THR A 725 5.20 -7.54 -1.03
C THR A 725 6.34 -7.82 -0.06
N ALA A 726 7.60 -7.67 -0.47
CA ALA A 726 8.73 -7.81 0.46
C ALA A 726 8.64 -6.83 1.64
N ASN A 727 7.98 -5.69 1.46
CA ASN A 727 7.91 -4.65 2.48
C ASN A 727 6.88 -4.91 3.60
N PHE A 728 5.99 -5.89 3.44
CA PHE A 728 5.09 -6.33 4.52
C PHE A 728 5.79 -7.13 5.62
N ASP A 729 7.08 -7.44 5.46
CA ASP A 729 7.87 -8.23 6.42
C ASP A 729 7.78 -7.64 7.84
N TRP A 730 7.89 -6.32 8.02
CA TRP A 730 7.79 -5.62 9.30
C TRP A 730 6.42 -5.79 9.94
N PHE A 731 5.36 -5.64 9.16
CA PHE A 731 4.01 -5.85 9.66
C PHE A 731 3.83 -7.30 10.13
N GLY A 732 4.27 -8.26 9.30
CA GLY A 732 4.21 -9.68 9.57
C GLY A 732 5.00 -10.13 10.81
N VAL A 733 6.15 -9.50 11.04
CA VAL A 733 7.08 -9.83 12.12
C VAL A 733 6.68 -9.15 13.43
N LEU A 734 6.23 -7.89 13.41
CA LEU A 734 5.97 -7.12 14.63
C LEU A 734 4.51 -7.08 15.09
N PHE A 735 3.55 -7.04 14.17
CA PHE A 735 2.14 -6.93 14.54
C PHE A 735 1.46 -8.28 14.52
N THR A 736 1.42 -8.95 13.36
CA THR A 736 0.75 -10.24 13.25
C THR A 736 1.23 -11.03 12.03
N PRO A 737 1.52 -12.34 12.15
CA PRO A 737 1.85 -13.20 11.02
C PRO A 737 0.61 -13.67 10.25
N LEU A 738 -0.59 -13.27 10.66
CA LEU A 738 -1.85 -13.61 10.01
C LEU A 738 -2.19 -12.54 8.96
N ALA A 739 -2.65 -12.95 7.78
CA ALA A 739 -3.17 -12.01 6.78
C ALA A 739 -4.67 -11.76 6.99
N ASP A 740 -5.45 -12.83 7.11
CA ASP A 740 -6.88 -12.80 7.35
C ASP A 740 -7.21 -13.68 8.57
N PHE A 741 -8.26 -13.32 9.30
CA PHE A 741 -8.65 -14.05 10.51
C PHE A 741 -10.16 -14.06 10.75
N CYS A 742 -10.64 -15.08 11.46
CA CYS A 742 -11.98 -15.19 12.02
C CYS A 742 -11.87 -15.50 13.53
N ILE A 743 -12.16 -14.50 14.37
CA ILE A 743 -12.09 -14.62 15.82
C ILE A 743 -13.50 -14.68 16.41
N ALA A 744 -13.83 -15.80 17.05
CA ALA A 744 -15.01 -15.94 17.90
C ALA A 744 -14.70 -15.43 19.31
N LEU A 745 -15.61 -14.63 19.88
CA LEU A 745 -15.50 -14.07 21.23
C LEU A 745 -16.67 -14.55 22.10
N PRO A 746 -16.45 -15.00 23.35
CA PRO A 746 -15.14 -15.26 23.95
C PRO A 746 -14.39 -16.38 23.20
N SER A 747 -13.06 -16.33 23.22
CA SER A 747 -12.18 -17.21 22.41
C SER A 747 -12.49 -18.70 22.58
N GLN A 748 -12.24 -19.51 21.55
CA GLN A 748 -12.53 -20.96 21.58
C GLN A 748 -11.80 -21.65 22.75
N GLY A 749 -12.52 -22.50 23.49
CA GLY A 749 -11.97 -23.30 24.59
C GLY A 749 -13.04 -24.07 25.38
N ASP A 750 -14.22 -23.48 25.62
CA ASP A 750 -15.34 -24.20 26.22
C ASP A 750 -16.25 -24.76 25.11
N VAL A 751 -16.35 -26.09 25.02
CA VAL A 751 -17.16 -26.82 24.01
C VAL A 751 -18.66 -26.49 24.08
N VAL A 752 -19.12 -25.81 25.13
CA VAL A 752 -20.53 -25.72 25.49
C VAL A 752 -21.15 -24.33 25.23
N SER A 753 -20.38 -23.26 25.08
CA SER A 753 -20.95 -21.91 24.92
C SER A 753 -20.84 -21.38 23.49
N PRO A 754 -21.97 -21.00 22.84
CA PRO A 754 -21.93 -20.36 21.52
C PRO A 754 -21.18 -19.02 21.57
N PRO A 755 -20.56 -18.57 20.45
CA PRO A 755 -19.91 -17.26 20.40
C PRO A 755 -20.91 -16.14 20.73
N ARG A 756 -20.41 -15.08 21.34
CA ARG A 756 -21.16 -13.85 21.67
C ARG A 756 -20.89 -12.72 20.68
N GLN A 757 -19.77 -12.75 19.99
CA GLN A 757 -19.40 -11.84 18.91
C GLN A 757 -18.42 -12.54 17.97
N VAL A 758 -18.46 -12.24 16.67
CA VAL A 758 -17.50 -12.77 15.68
C VAL A 758 -16.88 -11.61 14.94
N LEU A 759 -15.54 -11.59 14.88
CA LEU A 759 -14.76 -10.57 14.20
C LEU A 759 -13.99 -11.19 13.03
N VAL A 760 -14.05 -10.56 11.87
CA VAL A 760 -13.28 -10.95 10.68
C VAL A 760 -12.41 -9.78 10.23
N GLY A 761 -11.14 -10.04 10.00
CA GLY A 761 -10.21 -9.11 9.36
C GLY A 761 -9.81 -9.63 7.98
N LEU A 762 -9.91 -8.77 6.96
CA LEU A 762 -9.49 -9.07 5.59
C LEU A 762 -8.38 -8.10 5.15
N ALA A 763 -7.22 -8.64 4.82
CA ALA A 763 -6.08 -7.87 4.32
C ALA A 763 -6.23 -7.49 2.83
N TRP A 764 -5.37 -6.57 2.37
CA TRP A 764 -5.28 -6.16 0.96
C TRP A 764 -4.99 -7.31 -0.01
N GLY A 765 -4.07 -8.20 0.37
CA GLY A 765 -3.51 -9.25 -0.48
C GLY A 765 -2.10 -8.91 -1.01
N GLU A 766 -1.65 -9.67 -2.01
CA GLU A 766 -0.24 -9.66 -2.45
C GLU A 766 0.06 -8.76 -3.65
N THR A 767 -0.93 -8.11 -4.25
CA THR A 767 -0.72 -7.33 -5.48
C THR A 767 -1.73 -6.20 -5.61
N GLU A 768 -1.32 -5.11 -6.26
CA GLU A 768 -2.19 -4.00 -6.64
C GLU A 768 -2.29 -3.83 -8.15
N ASN A 769 -3.43 -3.34 -8.62
CA ASN A 769 -3.57 -2.77 -9.96
C ASN A 769 -3.43 -1.24 -9.86
N PHE A 770 -2.25 -0.72 -10.21
CA PHE A 770 -1.88 0.70 -10.02
C PHE A 770 -2.04 1.56 -11.28
N MET A 771 -2.13 0.94 -12.47
CA MET A 771 -2.19 1.65 -13.76
C MET A 771 -3.44 1.31 -14.54
N ASN A 772 -4.35 2.28 -14.63
CA ASN A 772 -5.38 2.26 -15.65
C ASN A 772 -4.82 2.79 -16.98
N LEU A 773 -4.37 1.89 -17.87
CA LEU A 773 -3.90 2.25 -19.21
C LEU A 773 -5.03 2.70 -20.16
N GLU A 774 -6.31 2.46 -19.81
CA GLU A 774 -7.47 2.97 -20.55
C GLU A 774 -7.67 4.48 -20.38
N GLY A 775 -7.03 5.12 -19.40
CA GLY A 775 -7.13 6.57 -19.12
C GLY A 775 -6.66 7.50 -20.26
N ALA A 776 -6.13 6.96 -21.37
CA ALA A 776 -5.93 7.72 -22.62
C ALA A 776 -7.24 7.96 -23.39
N VAL A 777 -8.30 7.18 -23.13
CA VAL A 777 -9.61 7.31 -23.76
C VAL A 777 -10.65 7.45 -22.63
N PRO A 778 -11.32 8.60 -22.46
CA PRO A 778 -12.26 8.80 -21.37
C PRO A 778 -13.52 7.94 -21.59
N ALA A 779 -13.51 6.70 -21.11
CA ALA A 779 -14.65 5.79 -21.10
C ALA A 779 -15.01 5.42 -19.65
N GLY A 780 -16.11 5.98 -19.14
CA GLY A 780 -16.63 5.70 -17.79
C GLY A 780 -16.34 6.77 -16.72
N THR A 781 -16.63 6.43 -15.46
CA THR A 781 -16.41 7.26 -14.27
C THR A 781 -14.98 7.19 -13.74
N ASP A 782 -14.16 6.29 -14.29
CA ASP A 782 -12.73 6.21 -14.01
C ASP A 782 -11.99 7.37 -14.71
N ARG A 783 -12.12 8.55 -14.10
CA ARG A 783 -11.53 9.82 -14.58
C ARG A 783 -10.12 10.05 -14.05
N HIS A 784 -9.54 9.05 -13.39
CA HIS A 784 -8.18 9.12 -12.88
C HIS A 784 -7.27 8.57 -13.99
N SER A 785 -6.47 9.47 -14.56
CA SER A 785 -5.44 9.12 -15.54
C SER A 785 -4.40 8.16 -14.91
N TYR A 786 -3.36 7.83 -15.65
CA TYR A 786 -2.26 6.95 -15.22
C TYR A 786 -1.79 7.24 -13.76
N MET A 787 -1.65 6.17 -12.94
CA MET A 787 -0.87 6.13 -11.67
C MET A 787 -1.39 6.88 -10.43
N ILE A 788 -2.67 6.75 -10.03
CA ILE A 788 -3.16 7.51 -8.85
C ILE A 788 -4.01 6.71 -7.84
N LEU A 789 -4.77 5.66 -8.23
CA LEU A 789 -5.55 4.86 -7.26
C LEU A 789 -5.27 3.36 -7.43
N PRO A 790 -4.58 2.72 -6.47
CA PRO A 790 -4.33 1.29 -6.47
C PRO A 790 -5.61 0.51 -6.19
N ARG A 791 -5.73 -0.70 -6.74
CA ARG A 791 -6.87 -1.58 -6.50
C ARG A 791 -6.44 -2.98 -6.07
N ALA A 792 -7.19 -3.58 -5.15
CA ALA A 792 -6.93 -4.89 -4.59
C ALA A 792 -7.21 -5.97 -5.63
N SER A 793 -6.14 -6.52 -6.20
CA SER A 793 -6.25 -7.57 -7.21
C SER A 793 -6.56 -8.96 -6.62
N ALA A 794 -6.52 -9.11 -5.30
CA ALA A 794 -6.83 -10.32 -4.55
C ALA A 794 -8.01 -10.14 -3.56
N SER A 795 -8.90 -9.17 -3.78
CA SER A 795 -10.05 -8.96 -2.90
C SER A 795 -11.03 -10.14 -2.90
N ILE A 796 -11.37 -10.65 -1.71
CA ILE A 796 -12.34 -11.73 -1.47
C ILE A 796 -11.95 -13.00 -2.24
N ASP A 797 -10.67 -13.37 -2.19
CA ASP A 797 -10.13 -14.57 -2.80
C ASP A 797 -10.64 -15.87 -2.15
N ALA A 798 -10.17 -17.03 -2.61
CA ALA A 798 -10.62 -18.32 -2.10
C ALA A 798 -10.33 -18.53 -0.60
N ALA A 799 -9.25 -17.95 -0.08
CA ALA A 799 -8.87 -18.07 1.32
C ALA A 799 -9.74 -17.15 2.20
N GLN A 800 -9.93 -15.89 1.78
CA GLN A 800 -10.85 -14.95 2.42
C GLN A 800 -12.29 -15.44 2.41
N GLN A 801 -12.74 -16.09 1.33
CA GLN A 801 -14.04 -16.75 1.30
C GLN A 801 -14.16 -17.89 2.31
N ALA A 802 -13.08 -18.66 2.55
CA ALA A 802 -13.10 -19.73 3.54
C ALA A 802 -13.25 -19.17 4.97
N VAL A 803 -12.50 -18.11 5.28
CA VAL A 803 -12.62 -17.36 6.54
C VAL A 803 -14.05 -16.80 6.74
N LEU A 804 -14.61 -16.17 5.71
CA LEU A 804 -15.99 -15.64 5.74
C LEU A 804 -17.04 -16.74 5.90
N ARG A 805 -16.89 -17.89 5.22
CA ARG A 805 -17.80 -19.04 5.40
C ARG A 805 -17.77 -19.56 6.83
N GLN A 806 -16.60 -19.66 7.46
CA GLN A 806 -16.51 -20.04 8.86
C GLN A 806 -17.22 -19.03 9.77
N ALA A 807 -17.02 -17.73 9.54
CA ALA A 807 -17.66 -16.69 10.34
C ALA A 807 -19.20 -16.75 10.26
N LEU A 808 -19.74 -17.01 9.06
CA LEU A 808 -21.17 -17.22 8.86
C LEU A 808 -21.69 -18.47 9.57
N ALA A 809 -20.91 -19.57 9.58
CA ALA A 809 -21.27 -20.78 10.31
C ALA A 809 -21.34 -20.52 11.83
N LEU A 810 -20.35 -19.83 12.40
CA LEU A 810 -20.31 -19.46 13.82
C LEU A 810 -21.47 -18.54 14.22
N LYS A 811 -21.82 -17.58 13.35
CA LYS A 811 -23.02 -16.76 13.55
C LYS A 811 -24.29 -17.61 13.54
N GLY A 812 -24.42 -18.54 12.60
CA GLY A 812 -25.59 -19.43 12.50
C GLY A 812 -25.86 -20.23 13.79
N GLN A 813 -24.80 -20.58 14.53
CA GLN A 813 -24.89 -21.32 15.79
C GLN A 813 -25.37 -20.48 16.99
N SER A 814 -25.26 -19.14 16.93
CA SER A 814 -25.33 -18.28 18.12
C SER A 814 -26.16 -17.00 17.97
N GLN A 815 -26.44 -16.58 16.73
CA GLN A 815 -26.93 -15.25 16.38
C GLN A 815 -26.04 -14.11 16.91
N ALA A 816 -24.76 -14.39 17.19
CA ALA A 816 -23.79 -13.37 17.59
C ALA A 816 -23.64 -12.27 16.54
N PRO A 817 -23.41 -11.00 16.95
CA PRO A 817 -23.02 -9.96 16.02
C PRO A 817 -21.76 -10.35 15.25
N LEU A 818 -21.85 -10.32 13.92
CA LEU A 818 -20.73 -10.56 13.00
C LEU A 818 -20.28 -9.23 12.39
N VAL A 819 -19.04 -8.86 12.69
CA VAL A 819 -18.38 -7.67 12.15
C VAL A 819 -17.24 -8.10 11.23
N VAL A 820 -17.27 -7.62 10.00
CA VAL A 820 -16.20 -7.80 9.01
C VAL A 820 -15.51 -6.45 8.86
N ALA A 821 -14.19 -6.41 9.02
CA ALA A 821 -13.36 -5.26 8.71
C ALA A 821 -12.44 -5.63 7.53
N SER A 822 -12.44 -4.81 6.49
CA SER A 822 -11.57 -5.03 5.33
C SER A 822 -10.80 -3.77 4.99
N HIS A 823 -9.58 -3.94 4.48
CA HIS A 823 -8.84 -2.80 3.98
C HIS A 823 -9.53 -2.18 2.75
N PHE A 824 -10.04 -2.98 1.82
CA PHE A 824 -10.63 -2.47 0.58
C PHE A 824 -12.07 -1.98 0.73
N THR A 825 -12.48 -1.01 -0.10
CA THR A 825 -13.85 -0.45 -0.06
C THR A 825 -14.78 -1.14 -1.05
N MET A 826 -15.95 -1.61 -0.59
CA MET A 826 -16.97 -2.24 -1.45
C MET A 826 -18.02 -1.27 -1.98
N VAL A 827 -18.41 -0.30 -1.15
CA VAL A 827 -19.47 0.68 -1.43
C VAL A 827 -18.94 2.04 -1.03
N ASN A 828 -18.80 2.96 -2.00
CA ASN A 828 -18.38 4.35 -1.76
C ASN A 828 -18.58 5.18 -3.04
N TYR A 829 -18.70 6.49 -2.85
CA TYR A 829 -19.02 7.46 -3.88
C TYR A 829 -17.86 8.41 -4.17
N SER A 830 -17.37 8.40 -5.42
CA SER A 830 -16.23 9.23 -5.85
C SER A 830 -16.49 10.72 -5.66
N LYS A 831 -17.67 11.17 -6.11
CA LYS A 831 -18.03 12.60 -6.26
C LYS A 831 -19.53 12.86 -6.20
N ALA A 832 -20.36 11.82 -6.34
CA ALA A 832 -21.80 11.93 -6.16
C ALA A 832 -22.11 12.42 -4.74
N ALA A 833 -23.12 13.27 -4.63
CA ALA A 833 -23.56 13.77 -3.35
C ALA A 833 -24.21 12.62 -2.55
N LEU A 834 -24.09 12.60 -1.21
CA LEU A 834 -24.54 11.46 -0.38
C LEU A 834 -26.03 11.13 -0.59
N GLN A 835 -26.83 12.10 -1.04
CA GLN A 835 -28.26 11.94 -1.34
C GLN A 835 -28.55 11.22 -2.67
N GLU A 836 -27.59 10.99 -3.56
CA GLU A 836 -27.83 10.32 -4.83
C GLU A 836 -28.01 8.80 -4.63
N GLU A 837 -29.05 8.22 -5.25
CA GLU A 837 -29.21 6.75 -5.31
C GLU A 837 -28.40 6.21 -6.48
N LEU A 838 -27.41 5.40 -6.17
CA LEU A 838 -26.52 4.84 -7.18
C LEU A 838 -26.62 3.31 -7.18
N SER A 839 -26.67 2.75 -8.38
CA SER A 839 -26.77 1.32 -8.61
C SER A 839 -25.59 0.81 -9.41
N PHE A 840 -25.08 -0.36 -9.06
CA PHE A 840 -24.06 -1.04 -9.83
C PHE A 840 -24.38 -2.54 -9.97
N VAL A 841 -23.74 -3.17 -10.96
CA VAL A 841 -23.83 -4.63 -11.16
C VAL A 841 -22.55 -5.22 -10.57
N PRO A 842 -22.61 -5.94 -9.44
CA PRO A 842 -21.43 -6.52 -8.84
C PRO A 842 -20.83 -7.61 -9.74
N GLY A 843 -19.50 -7.60 -9.92
CA GLY A 843 -18.76 -8.58 -10.71
C GLY A 843 -18.01 -9.59 -9.83
N ASN A 844 -17.66 -10.75 -10.40
CA ASN A 844 -16.68 -11.67 -9.79
C ASN A 844 -15.26 -11.45 -10.32
N THR A 845 -15.16 -10.93 -11.55
CA THR A 845 -13.90 -10.60 -12.23
C THR A 845 -13.82 -9.09 -12.46
N PRO A 846 -12.61 -8.51 -12.59
CA PRO A 846 -12.46 -7.15 -13.06
C PRO A 846 -13.13 -6.99 -14.44
N ARG A 847 -13.78 -5.85 -14.71
CA ARG A 847 -14.20 -5.47 -16.08
C ARG A 847 -13.20 -4.45 -16.63
N GLY A 848 -12.57 -4.77 -17.77
CA GLY A 848 -11.63 -3.89 -18.47
C GLY A 848 -10.16 -4.07 -18.06
N THR A 849 -9.36 -4.49 -19.04
CA THR A 849 -7.90 -4.62 -19.23
C THR A 849 -6.92 -5.24 -18.20
N LEU A 850 -6.03 -6.07 -18.78
CA LEU A 850 -4.87 -6.80 -18.24
C LEU A 850 -5.20 -8.05 -17.40
N SER A 851 -5.24 -9.22 -18.04
CA SER A 851 -5.00 -10.47 -17.31
C SER A 851 -3.60 -10.44 -16.69
N ALA A 852 -3.34 -11.35 -15.74
CA ALA A 852 -2.06 -11.46 -15.04
C ALA A 852 -0.83 -11.64 -15.96
N ASP A 853 -1.07 -11.78 -17.27
CA ASP A 853 -0.16 -12.21 -18.32
C ASP A 853 0.08 -11.11 -19.39
N GLY A 854 -0.50 -9.92 -19.22
CA GLY A 854 -0.21 -8.75 -20.05
C GLY A 854 -1.00 -8.66 -21.37
N PHE A 855 -1.42 -7.43 -21.70
CA PHE A 855 -2.01 -6.94 -22.96
C PHE A 855 -2.80 -7.94 -23.83
N SER A 856 -4.13 -7.99 -23.64
CA SER A 856 -5.07 -8.50 -24.66
C SER A 856 -5.78 -7.33 -25.37
N PRO A 857 -5.69 -7.22 -26.72
CA PRO A 857 -6.36 -6.17 -27.50
C PRO A 857 -7.90 -6.24 -27.47
N ALA A 858 -8.48 -7.37 -27.07
CA ALA A 858 -9.93 -7.58 -27.07
C ALA A 858 -10.65 -6.94 -25.86
N ALA A 859 -9.90 -6.49 -24.84
CA ALA A 859 -10.46 -5.92 -23.61
C ALA A 859 -10.70 -4.39 -23.68
N VAL A 860 -10.36 -3.75 -24.80
CA VAL A 860 -10.35 -2.28 -24.97
C VAL A 860 -11.76 -1.67 -25.04
N SER A 861 -12.84 -2.46 -25.10
CA SER A 861 -14.21 -1.96 -25.26
C SER A 861 -15.14 -2.20 -24.06
N GLY A 862 -14.64 -2.68 -22.92
CA GLY A 862 -15.45 -2.88 -21.72
C GLY A 862 -15.44 -1.65 -20.84
N SER A 863 -16.61 -1.12 -20.44
CA SER A 863 -16.67 -0.09 -19.40
C SER A 863 -16.10 -0.62 -18.08
N ALA A 864 -15.32 0.20 -17.38
CA ALA A 864 -14.76 -0.11 -16.06
C ALA A 864 -15.84 -0.72 -15.14
N GLY A 865 -15.46 -1.73 -14.35
CA GLY A 865 -16.36 -2.44 -13.42
C GLY A 865 -16.92 -1.57 -12.28
N PHE A 866 -16.43 -0.34 -12.18
CA PHE A 866 -16.77 0.64 -11.16
C PHE A 866 -17.60 1.78 -11.72
N ASN A 867 -18.51 2.27 -10.89
CA ASN A 867 -19.22 3.51 -11.12
C ASN A 867 -19.18 4.39 -9.86
N ASP A 868 -19.94 5.48 -9.86
CA ASP A 868 -20.00 6.37 -8.71
C ASP A 868 -20.57 5.69 -7.45
N ALA A 869 -21.09 4.45 -7.48
CA ALA A 869 -21.64 3.72 -6.32
C ALA A 869 -20.62 2.87 -5.55
N ASN A 870 -19.63 2.35 -6.27
CA ASN A 870 -18.61 1.44 -5.78
C ASN A 870 -17.22 1.95 -6.13
N PHE A 871 -17.05 3.27 -6.20
CA PHE A 871 -15.77 3.90 -6.44
C PHE A 871 -14.84 3.59 -5.25
N GLY A 872 -13.94 2.64 -5.43
CA GLY A 872 -13.13 2.09 -4.35
C GLY A 872 -12.14 1.06 -4.86
N THR A 873 -11.63 0.25 -3.94
CA THR A 873 -10.46 -0.61 -4.18
C THR A 873 -10.78 -2.10 -4.33
N CYS A 874 -12.02 -2.53 -4.17
CA CYS A 874 -12.42 -3.94 -4.27
C CYS A 874 -12.85 -4.32 -5.70
N GLU A 875 -12.01 -5.04 -6.45
CA GLU A 875 -12.27 -5.38 -7.87
C GLU A 875 -12.95 -6.73 -8.11
N ARG A 876 -12.79 -7.68 -7.17
CA ARG A 876 -13.11 -9.10 -7.40
C ARG A 876 -14.11 -9.63 -6.41
N ASN A 877 -14.89 -10.61 -6.85
CA ASN A 877 -15.82 -11.40 -6.04
C ASN A 877 -16.85 -10.56 -5.23
N LEU A 878 -17.12 -9.32 -5.66
CA LEU A 878 -18.18 -8.48 -5.09
C LEU A 878 -19.53 -9.20 -5.19
N ARG A 879 -19.81 -9.85 -6.32
CA ARG A 879 -21.08 -10.60 -6.48
C ARG A 879 -21.19 -11.72 -5.45
N TRP A 880 -20.14 -12.51 -5.29
CA TRP A 880 -20.12 -13.55 -4.25
C TRP A 880 -20.38 -12.97 -2.87
N TYR A 881 -19.74 -11.85 -2.51
CA TYR A 881 -19.92 -11.23 -1.19
C TYR A 881 -21.36 -10.73 -0.98
N PHE A 882 -21.94 -10.02 -1.96
CA PHE A 882 -23.32 -9.55 -1.83
C PHE A 882 -24.32 -10.70 -1.78
N GLU A 883 -24.10 -11.80 -2.49
CA GLU A 883 -24.99 -12.98 -2.47
C GLU A 883 -24.84 -13.82 -1.18
N ASN A 884 -23.64 -13.88 -0.61
CA ASN A 884 -23.33 -14.82 0.48
C ASN A 884 -23.16 -14.17 1.85
N CYS A 885 -22.72 -12.92 1.90
CA CYS A 885 -22.35 -12.21 3.13
C CYS A 885 -23.25 -11.00 3.41
N ALA A 886 -23.66 -10.25 2.38
CA ALA A 886 -24.56 -9.12 2.56
C ALA A 886 -26.00 -9.59 2.77
N GLY A 887 -26.64 -9.15 3.87
CA GLY A 887 -28.07 -9.30 4.09
C GLY A 887 -28.86 -8.17 3.41
N VAL A 888 -30.03 -8.50 2.85
CA VAL A 888 -30.99 -7.51 2.35
C VAL A 888 -32.00 -7.12 3.43
N PRO A 889 -32.55 -5.89 3.39
CA PRO A 889 -33.63 -5.47 4.28
C PRO A 889 -34.80 -6.46 4.29
N GLY A 890 -35.32 -6.77 5.47
CA GLY A 890 -36.42 -7.72 5.67
C GLY A 890 -36.01 -9.21 5.70
N LYS A 891 -34.71 -9.52 5.61
CA LYS A 891 -34.16 -10.87 5.88
C LYS A 891 -33.15 -10.81 7.03
N PRO A 892 -32.91 -11.92 7.75
CA PRO A 892 -31.85 -11.98 8.75
C PRO A 892 -30.50 -11.57 8.13
N ALA A 893 -29.84 -10.59 8.74
CA ALA A 893 -28.53 -10.13 8.28
C ALA A 893 -27.51 -11.25 8.44
N ARG A 894 -26.74 -11.53 7.38
CA ARG A 894 -25.64 -12.49 7.42
C ARG A 894 -24.42 -11.85 8.07
N VAL A 895 -23.82 -10.85 7.46
CA VAL A 895 -22.92 -9.90 8.14
C VAL A 895 -23.74 -8.77 8.73
N ASP A 896 -23.54 -8.40 10.01
CA ASP A 896 -24.25 -7.26 10.61
C ASP A 896 -23.63 -5.94 10.21
N TRP A 897 -22.30 -5.86 10.32
CA TRP A 897 -21.52 -4.65 10.06
C TRP A 897 -20.33 -5.01 9.17
N HIS A 898 -20.18 -4.29 8.06
CA HIS A 898 -18.97 -4.31 7.24
C HIS A 898 -18.29 -2.95 7.39
N LEU A 899 -17.10 -2.94 7.97
CA LEU A 899 -16.26 -1.77 8.14
C LEU A 899 -15.22 -1.75 7.02
N SER A 900 -15.35 -0.80 6.09
CA SER A 900 -14.44 -0.64 4.96
C SER A 900 -13.35 0.37 5.27
N GLY A 901 -12.12 0.06 4.85
CA GLY A 901 -11.02 1.01 4.76
C GLY A 901 -10.79 1.57 3.36
N HIS A 902 -9.63 2.19 3.16
CA HIS A 902 -9.15 2.83 1.94
C HIS A 902 -10.15 3.82 1.30
N SER A 903 -10.78 4.63 2.16
CA SER A 903 -11.72 5.65 1.73
C SER A 903 -11.69 6.85 2.66
N HIS A 904 -11.44 8.02 2.08
CA HIS A 904 -11.41 9.27 2.84
C HIS A 904 -12.81 9.77 3.20
N ARG A 905 -13.89 9.07 2.76
CA ARG A 905 -15.28 9.49 2.90
C ARG A 905 -16.06 8.66 3.91
N SER A 906 -16.45 9.28 5.02
CA SER A 906 -17.24 8.60 6.05
C SER A 906 -18.72 8.53 5.73
N ALA A 907 -19.31 7.34 5.82
CA ALA A 907 -20.77 7.17 5.80
C ALA A 907 -21.21 5.78 6.24
N LEU A 908 -22.46 5.73 6.71
CA LEU A 908 -23.21 4.51 6.95
C LEU A 908 -24.14 4.26 5.75
N TYR A 909 -23.94 3.12 5.09
CA TYR A 909 -24.68 2.68 3.92
C TYR A 909 -25.49 1.41 4.20
N THR A 910 -26.63 1.32 3.52
CA THR A 910 -27.40 0.08 3.36
C THR A 910 -27.61 -0.17 1.87
N VAL A 911 -27.88 -1.43 1.52
CA VAL A 911 -28.06 -1.83 0.13
C VAL A 911 -29.38 -2.56 -0.11
N ARG A 912 -29.91 -2.44 -1.32
CA ARG A 912 -31.06 -3.20 -1.83
C ARG A 912 -30.66 -3.98 -3.07
N HIS A 913 -31.10 -5.23 -3.15
CA HIS A 913 -30.90 -6.06 -4.33
C HIS A 913 -32.03 -5.84 -5.32
N GLY A 914 -31.70 -5.78 -6.61
CA GLY A 914 -32.64 -5.61 -7.70
C GLY A 914 -32.18 -6.28 -8.97
N ARG A 915 -32.81 -5.90 -10.08
CA ARG A 915 -32.39 -6.25 -11.44
C ARG A 915 -32.43 -5.00 -12.32
N ASN A 916 -31.51 -4.89 -13.27
CA ASN A 916 -31.59 -3.86 -14.30
C ASN A 916 -32.58 -4.25 -15.42
N ALA A 917 -32.78 -3.38 -16.40
CA ALA A 917 -33.68 -3.62 -17.54
C ALA A 917 -33.31 -4.89 -18.35
N ALA A 918 -32.04 -5.29 -18.35
CA ALA A 918 -31.55 -6.52 -18.99
C ALA A 918 -31.66 -7.76 -18.09
N GLY A 919 -32.26 -7.65 -16.91
CA GLY A 919 -32.44 -8.75 -15.95
C GLY A 919 -31.19 -9.11 -15.13
N ALA A 920 -30.07 -8.41 -15.30
CA ALA A 920 -28.85 -8.66 -14.53
C ALA A 920 -29.03 -8.19 -13.08
N PRO A 921 -28.48 -8.93 -12.08
CA PRO A 921 -28.60 -8.56 -10.67
C PRO A 921 -27.90 -7.23 -10.40
N THR A 922 -28.57 -6.34 -9.68
CA THR A 922 -28.04 -5.03 -9.28
C THR A 922 -28.03 -4.88 -7.78
N VAL A 923 -27.09 -4.07 -7.30
CA VAL A 923 -27.05 -3.56 -5.93
C VAL A 923 -27.31 -2.06 -6.00
N THR A 924 -28.34 -1.59 -5.31
CA THR A 924 -28.64 -0.17 -5.13
C THR A 924 -28.21 0.25 -3.73
N VAL A 925 -27.39 1.29 -3.63
CA VAL A 925 -26.97 1.87 -2.35
C VAL A 925 -28.05 2.88 -1.91
N THR A 926 -28.60 2.69 -0.70
CA THR A 926 -29.84 3.36 -0.26
C THR A 926 -29.75 4.05 1.10
N GLY A 927 -28.94 3.55 2.03
CA GLY A 927 -28.76 4.10 3.39
C GLY A 927 -27.72 5.20 3.42
N ARG A 928 -27.99 6.31 4.13
CA ARG A 928 -27.26 7.57 3.96
C ARG A 928 -27.19 8.32 5.27
N ARG A 929 -26.03 8.27 5.93
CA ARG A 929 -25.71 9.20 7.01
C ARG A 929 -24.22 9.24 7.27
N ASP A 930 -23.64 10.43 7.33
CA ASP A 930 -22.34 10.58 7.99
C ASP A 930 -22.59 10.56 9.51
N PRO A 931 -22.12 9.53 10.25
CA PRO A 931 -22.38 9.42 11.69
C PRO A 931 -21.75 10.54 12.52
N GLY A 932 -20.85 11.36 11.97
CA GLY A 932 -20.25 12.50 12.65
C GLY A 932 -20.89 13.86 12.38
N MET A 933 -21.95 13.89 11.58
CA MET A 933 -22.58 15.13 11.12
C MET A 933 -23.96 15.41 11.67
N TYR A 934 -24.65 14.38 12.14
CA TYR A 934 -25.98 14.52 12.69
C TYR A 934 -25.94 14.33 14.21
N GLN A 935 -26.84 15.00 14.93
CA GLN A 935 -26.89 14.91 16.39
C GLN A 935 -27.30 13.50 16.84
N GLY A 936 -26.55 12.95 17.80
CA GLY A 936 -26.80 11.65 18.42
C GLY A 936 -26.25 10.45 17.63
N LYS A 937 -26.28 9.27 18.27
CA LYS A 937 -25.83 8.02 17.66
C LYS A 937 -26.76 7.61 16.53
N SER A 938 -26.20 7.05 15.46
CA SER A 938 -26.98 6.43 14.39
C SER A 938 -27.31 5.01 14.79
N VAL A 939 -28.60 4.70 14.97
CA VAL A 939 -29.08 3.36 15.35
C VAL A 939 -29.62 2.64 14.12
N ALA A 940 -29.03 1.50 13.77
CA ALA A 940 -29.50 0.68 12.67
C ALA A 940 -30.71 -0.17 13.11
N ALA A 941 -31.78 -0.16 12.32
CA ALA A 941 -32.95 -0.99 12.57
C ALA A 941 -32.57 -2.50 12.56
N ALA A 942 -33.30 -3.31 13.32
CA ALA A 942 -32.98 -4.74 13.46
C ALA A 942 -33.07 -5.51 12.13
N ASP A 943 -33.92 -5.07 11.21
CA ASP A 943 -34.22 -5.68 9.91
C ASP A 943 -33.54 -4.98 8.71
N SER A 944 -32.62 -4.04 8.97
CA SER A 944 -31.97 -3.20 7.95
C SER A 944 -30.93 -3.90 7.07
N GLY A 945 -30.71 -5.20 7.24
CA GLY A 945 -29.67 -5.96 6.54
C GLY A 945 -28.26 -5.59 6.98
N THR A 946 -27.27 -5.83 6.12
CA THR A 946 -25.87 -5.48 6.41
C THR A 946 -25.66 -3.98 6.36
N GLN A 947 -25.05 -3.45 7.42
CA GLN A 947 -24.62 -2.06 7.52
C GLN A 947 -23.20 -1.93 6.98
N PHE A 948 -23.03 -1.23 5.86
CA PHE A 948 -21.72 -0.93 5.29
C PHE A 948 -21.26 0.42 5.85
N VAL A 949 -20.27 0.38 6.73
CA VAL A 949 -19.62 1.57 7.26
C VAL A 949 -18.37 1.80 6.45
N VAL A 950 -18.24 2.99 5.91
CA VAL A 950 -16.97 3.50 5.42
C VAL A 950 -16.50 4.49 6.47
N SER A 951 -15.37 4.19 7.10
CA SER A 951 -14.79 5.09 8.11
C SER A 951 -14.11 6.27 7.43
N SER A 952 -13.91 7.36 8.18
CA SER A 952 -13.04 8.44 7.71
C SER A 952 -11.56 8.06 7.91
N CYS A 953 -10.65 8.91 7.45
CA CYS A 953 -9.23 8.77 7.72
C CYS A 953 -8.93 9.04 9.19
N GLY A 954 -8.20 8.13 9.84
CA GLY A 954 -7.84 8.25 11.25
C GLY A 954 -6.61 9.13 11.53
N GLY A 955 -5.90 9.59 10.50
CA GLY A 955 -4.75 10.48 10.64
C GLY A 955 -4.85 11.74 9.78
N PRO A 956 -5.01 11.61 8.45
CA PRO A 956 -5.22 12.72 7.54
C PRO A 956 -6.58 13.43 7.62
N ILE A 957 -6.68 14.58 6.94
CA ILE A 957 -7.94 15.26 6.64
C ILE A 957 -8.77 14.40 5.68
N GLY A 958 -9.94 13.96 6.14
CA GLY A 958 -10.90 13.23 5.30
C GLY A 958 -11.61 14.13 4.28
N VAL A 959 -12.41 13.53 3.42
CA VAL A 959 -13.28 14.21 2.47
C VAL A 959 -14.74 13.83 2.69
N GLN A 960 -15.66 14.68 2.28
CA GLN A 960 -17.09 14.42 2.34
C GLN A 960 -17.80 15.15 1.21
N ASN A 961 -18.98 14.66 0.86
CA ASN A 961 -19.90 15.35 -0.02
C ASN A 961 -21.35 15.08 0.42
N LEU A 962 -21.95 16.01 1.18
CA LEU A 962 -23.30 15.80 1.72
C LEU A 962 -24.38 16.08 0.69
N ALA A 963 -24.27 17.19 -0.05
CA ALA A 963 -25.30 17.74 -0.93
C ALA A 963 -24.75 18.32 -2.24
N GLY A 964 -23.50 18.05 -2.60
CA GLY A 964 -22.81 18.61 -3.77
C GLY A 964 -22.06 19.90 -3.47
N GLU A 965 -21.97 20.30 -2.20
CA GLU A 965 -21.19 21.45 -1.77
C GLU A 965 -19.69 21.25 -2.06
N LEU A 966 -19.00 22.35 -2.37
CA LEU A 966 -17.56 22.34 -2.72
C LEU A 966 -17.18 21.27 -3.78
N ASN A 967 -18.14 20.83 -4.60
CA ASN A 967 -17.98 19.77 -5.59
C ASN A 967 -17.40 18.46 -5.02
N GLY A 968 -17.78 18.12 -3.78
CA GLY A 968 -17.38 16.90 -3.09
C GLY A 968 -16.03 16.95 -2.37
N HIS A 969 -15.52 18.16 -2.13
CA HIS A 969 -14.32 18.40 -1.33
C HIS A 969 -14.65 19.06 0.01
N THR A 970 -15.77 18.68 0.61
CA THR A 970 -16.10 19.08 1.98
C THR A 970 -15.15 18.34 2.91
N LEU A 971 -13.99 18.94 3.18
CA LEU A 971 -12.97 18.32 4.01
C LEU A 971 -13.50 18.02 5.41
N ARG A 972 -12.96 16.97 6.04
CA ARG A 972 -13.38 16.49 7.36
C ARG A 972 -12.19 16.32 8.29
N PRO A 973 -12.35 16.60 9.59
CA PRO A 973 -11.31 16.31 10.56
C PRO A 973 -10.95 14.82 10.54
N PRO A 974 -9.72 14.45 10.94
CA PRO A 974 -9.38 13.06 11.17
C PRO A 974 -10.35 12.43 12.15
N ALA A 975 -10.84 11.24 11.83
CA ALA A 975 -11.93 10.61 12.56
C ALA A 975 -11.96 9.09 12.47
N GLY A 976 -12.54 8.45 13.48
CA GLY A 976 -12.83 7.02 13.56
C GLY A 976 -14.29 6.74 13.86
N SER A 977 -14.71 5.49 13.69
CA SER A 977 -16.06 5.03 13.99
C SER A 977 -16.09 4.30 15.33
N ARG A 978 -17.03 4.64 16.23
CA ARG A 978 -17.30 3.84 17.44
C ARG A 978 -18.62 3.10 17.27
N LEU A 979 -18.53 1.78 17.24
CA LEU A 979 -19.64 0.85 17.07
C LEU A 979 -19.98 0.16 18.40
N ASP A 980 -21.24 0.28 18.80
CA ASP A 980 -21.88 -0.53 19.83
C ASP A 980 -22.71 -1.62 19.15
N CYS A 981 -22.17 -2.84 19.10
CA CYS A 981 -22.81 -3.97 18.45
C CYS A 981 -24.15 -4.36 19.11
N THR A 982 -24.24 -4.24 20.44
CA THR A 982 -25.45 -4.60 21.21
C THR A 982 -26.54 -3.57 20.99
N GLY A 983 -26.22 -2.28 21.08
CA GLY A 983 -27.16 -1.19 20.80
C GLY A 983 -27.44 -0.99 19.30
N ARG A 984 -26.79 -1.76 18.41
CA ARG A 984 -26.75 -1.55 16.94
C ARG A 984 -26.53 -0.07 16.58
N SER A 985 -25.68 0.62 17.34
CA SER A 985 -25.48 2.06 17.21
C SER A 985 -24.06 2.39 16.83
N ILE A 986 -23.89 3.39 15.97
CA ILE A 986 -22.61 3.89 15.51
C ILE A 986 -22.54 5.41 15.65
N GLU A 987 -21.38 5.90 16.06
CA GLU A 987 -21.05 7.33 16.11
C GLU A 987 -19.64 7.56 15.60
N GLN A 988 -19.31 8.80 15.24
CA GLN A 988 -17.97 9.19 14.84
C GLN A 988 -17.24 9.88 15.98
N VAL A 989 -15.99 9.50 16.19
CA VAL A 989 -15.01 10.13 17.07
C VAL A 989 -14.09 10.95 16.18
N LYS A 990 -13.93 12.26 16.42
CA LYS A 990 -13.18 13.15 15.52
C LYS A 990 -12.35 14.15 16.29
N THR A 991 -11.20 14.52 15.73
CA THR A 991 -10.33 15.53 16.36
C THR A 991 -10.41 16.90 15.68
N LEU A 992 -10.61 17.96 16.48
CA LEU A 992 -10.75 19.35 16.03
C LEU A 992 -9.70 20.27 16.65
N ARG A 993 -8.55 19.74 17.07
CA ARG A 993 -7.51 20.51 17.75
C ARG A 993 -6.89 21.56 16.83
N THR A 994 -6.72 22.76 17.37
CA THR A 994 -6.03 23.86 16.70
C THR A 994 -5.00 24.51 17.63
N GLY A 995 -3.79 24.69 17.12
CA GLY A 995 -2.60 25.02 17.91
C GLY A 995 -2.34 26.49 18.18
N ARG A 996 -3.27 27.41 17.89
CA ARG A 996 -2.99 28.85 18.04
C ARG A 996 -2.89 29.33 19.49
N ALA A 997 -3.49 28.62 20.45
CA ALA A 997 -3.55 29.04 21.85
C ALA A 997 -2.71 28.17 22.82
N SER A 998 -2.35 26.94 22.43
CA SER A 998 -1.76 25.94 23.33
C SER A 998 -0.23 25.81 23.26
N GLY A 999 0.44 26.58 22.40
CA GLY A 999 1.91 26.49 22.21
C GLY A 999 2.39 25.25 21.44
N THR A 1000 1.47 24.40 20.96
CA THR A 1000 1.77 23.24 20.11
C THR A 1000 0.99 23.38 18.79
N PRO A 1001 1.64 23.33 17.61
CA PRO A 1001 0.98 23.60 16.33
C PRO A 1001 0.17 22.38 15.85
N TYR A 1002 -1.02 22.18 16.42
CA TYR A 1002 -2.01 21.25 15.90
C TYR A 1002 -2.81 21.91 14.77
N ASN A 1003 -3.02 21.20 13.66
CA ASN A 1003 -3.81 21.71 12.52
C ASN A 1003 -4.79 20.66 11.98
N GLU A 1004 -5.54 20.02 12.88
CA GLU A 1004 -6.48 18.93 12.57
C GLU A 1004 -7.86 19.42 12.15
N LYS A 1005 -8.19 20.70 12.40
CA LYS A 1005 -9.42 21.33 11.92
C LYS A 1005 -9.26 21.70 10.43
N PRO A 1006 -10.02 21.11 9.49
CA PRO A 1006 -9.90 21.40 8.06
C PRO A 1006 -10.07 22.89 7.74
N ARG A 1007 -9.29 23.40 6.78
CA ARG A 1007 -9.30 24.83 6.42
C ARG A 1007 -10.14 25.09 5.17
N LEU A 1008 -11.02 26.10 5.21
CA LEU A 1008 -11.87 26.46 4.07
C LEU A 1008 -11.06 26.94 2.87
N CYS A 1009 -9.95 27.65 3.11
CA CYS A 1009 -9.05 28.08 2.04
C CYS A 1009 -8.47 26.91 1.24
N VAL A 1010 -8.21 25.77 1.90
CA VAL A 1010 -7.72 24.55 1.24
C VAL A 1010 -8.81 23.99 0.32
N ALA A 1011 -10.03 23.82 0.80
CA ALA A 1011 -11.13 23.33 -0.03
C ALA A 1011 -11.43 24.24 -1.25
N LEU A 1012 -11.34 25.56 -1.08
CA LEU A 1012 -11.51 26.52 -2.19
C LEU A 1012 -10.37 26.48 -3.20
N ASP A 1013 -9.12 26.32 -2.74
CA ASP A 1013 -7.97 26.19 -3.64
C ASP A 1013 -8.09 24.94 -4.52
N TYR A 1014 -8.60 23.86 -3.94
CA TYR A 1014 -8.83 22.60 -4.61
C TYR A 1014 -9.95 22.66 -5.66
N LEU A 1015 -11.01 23.39 -5.36
CA LEU A 1015 -12.09 23.64 -6.30
C LEU A 1015 -11.56 24.29 -7.59
N TYR A 1016 -10.58 25.20 -7.48
CA TYR A 1016 -9.92 25.80 -8.65
C TYR A 1016 -9.12 24.79 -9.46
N ILE A 1017 -8.36 23.91 -8.79
CA ILE A 1017 -7.44 22.98 -9.47
C ILE A 1017 -8.20 21.86 -10.18
N LEU A 1018 -9.27 21.34 -9.56
CA LEU A 1018 -9.98 20.18 -10.06
C LEU A 1018 -11.03 20.50 -11.13
N GLN A 1019 -11.42 21.77 -11.28
CA GLN A 1019 -12.42 22.19 -12.25
C GLN A 1019 -11.83 23.00 -13.41
N ARG A 1020 -11.39 22.30 -14.46
CA ARG A 1020 -10.98 22.97 -15.70
C ARG A 1020 -12.12 23.82 -16.27
N GLY A 1021 -11.85 25.12 -16.47
CA GLY A 1021 -12.77 26.06 -17.09
C GLY A 1021 -13.87 26.62 -16.18
N LYS A 1022 -13.93 26.24 -14.89
CA LYS A 1022 -14.92 26.73 -13.91
C LYS A 1022 -14.23 27.27 -12.66
N SER A 1023 -13.48 28.36 -12.84
CA SER A 1023 -12.75 28.99 -11.73
C SER A 1023 -13.71 29.47 -10.63
N PRO A 1024 -13.39 29.26 -9.34
CA PRO A 1024 -14.21 29.72 -8.22
C PRO A 1024 -14.36 31.25 -8.20
N VAL A 1025 -13.33 31.97 -8.65
CA VAL A 1025 -13.25 33.43 -8.74
C VAL A 1025 -12.57 33.81 -10.05
N VAL A 1026 -13.17 34.75 -10.79
CA VAL A 1026 -12.62 35.36 -12.01
C VAL A 1026 -12.69 36.88 -11.88
N PHE A 1027 -11.65 37.56 -12.31
CA PHE A 1027 -11.56 39.02 -12.29
C PHE A 1027 -11.59 39.56 -13.72
N GLU A 1028 -12.41 40.58 -13.96
CA GLU A 1028 -12.58 41.23 -15.26
C GLU A 1028 -12.51 42.75 -15.07
N TRP A 1029 -11.50 43.38 -15.65
CA TRP A 1029 -11.38 44.83 -15.65
C TRP A 1029 -12.42 45.47 -16.58
N GLU A 1030 -13.02 46.59 -16.16
CA GLU A 1030 -13.89 47.34 -17.05
C GLU A 1030 -13.10 47.94 -18.22
N SER A 1031 -13.72 47.98 -19.41
CA SER A 1031 -13.09 48.47 -20.63
C SER A 1031 -12.71 49.96 -20.50
N ARG A 1032 -11.50 50.32 -20.93
CA ARG A 1032 -10.97 51.70 -20.93
C ARG A 1032 -11.59 52.63 -21.99
N ALA A 1033 -12.83 52.41 -22.44
CA ALA A 1033 -13.41 53.13 -23.58
C ALA A 1033 -13.35 54.68 -23.40
N GLY A 1034 -12.34 55.33 -24.00
CA GLY A 1034 -12.14 56.78 -23.99
C GLY A 1034 -11.52 57.41 -22.73
N ALA A 1035 -11.20 56.63 -21.68
CA ALA A 1035 -10.73 57.17 -20.39
C ALA A 1035 -9.19 57.32 -20.30
N LYS A 1036 -8.71 58.44 -19.74
CA LYS A 1036 -7.30 58.64 -19.37
C LYS A 1036 -7.00 57.96 -18.04
N GLY A 1037 -6.66 56.68 -18.08
CA GLY A 1037 -6.24 55.92 -16.89
C GLY A 1037 -6.80 54.52 -16.85
N ARG A 1038 -6.33 53.76 -15.87
CA ARG A 1038 -6.92 52.47 -15.47
C ARG A 1038 -8.27 52.77 -14.79
N SER A 1039 -9.32 51.98 -15.09
CA SER A 1039 -10.62 52.07 -14.36
C SER A 1039 -10.41 51.96 -12.83
N ALA A 1040 -11.39 52.36 -12.02
CA ALA A 1040 -11.37 52.05 -10.59
C ALA A 1040 -11.99 50.67 -10.30
N THR A 1041 -12.61 50.07 -11.30
CA THR A 1041 -13.60 49.01 -11.12
C THR A 1041 -13.13 47.70 -11.74
N VAL A 1042 -13.16 46.64 -10.92
CA VAL A 1042 -12.91 45.26 -11.37
C VAL A 1042 -14.11 44.40 -11.02
N ARG A 1043 -14.73 43.81 -12.02
CA ARG A 1043 -15.80 42.83 -11.83
C ARG A 1043 -15.21 41.54 -11.29
N MET A 1044 -15.76 41.04 -10.19
CA MET A 1044 -15.44 39.75 -9.60
C MET A 1044 -16.60 38.79 -9.84
N ARG A 1045 -16.41 37.85 -10.76
CA ARG A 1045 -17.37 36.77 -11.04
C ARG A 1045 -17.03 35.57 -10.18
N LEU A 1046 -18.03 35.10 -9.45
CA LEU A 1046 -17.94 33.91 -8.61
C LEU A 1046 -18.60 32.73 -9.31
N SER A 1047 -18.10 31.52 -9.10
CA SER A 1047 -18.82 30.32 -9.53
C SER A 1047 -20.14 30.18 -8.79
N GLU A 1048 -21.11 29.46 -9.37
CA GLU A 1048 -22.42 29.23 -8.74
C GLU A 1048 -22.27 28.64 -7.32
N GLN A 1049 -21.32 27.72 -7.13
CA GLN A 1049 -21.00 27.12 -5.85
C GLN A 1049 -20.53 28.16 -4.83
N VAL A 1050 -19.55 29.00 -5.19
CA VAL A 1050 -19.02 30.01 -4.25
C VAL A 1050 -20.06 31.10 -3.95
N GLN A 1051 -20.92 31.45 -4.90
CA GLN A 1051 -22.04 32.35 -4.67
C GLN A 1051 -23.01 31.78 -3.63
N LYS A 1052 -23.40 30.51 -3.75
CA LYS A 1052 -24.29 29.82 -2.80
C LYS A 1052 -23.69 29.73 -1.39
N LEU A 1053 -22.38 29.54 -1.29
CA LEU A 1053 -21.68 29.47 -0.01
C LEU A 1053 -21.65 30.82 0.72
N ASP A 1054 -21.76 31.95 0.01
CA ASP A 1054 -21.58 33.29 0.56
C ASP A 1054 -20.42 33.37 1.57
N CYS A 1055 -19.23 32.88 1.21
CA CYS A 1055 -18.12 32.73 2.15
C CYS A 1055 -17.05 33.83 2.06
N ILE A 1056 -17.24 34.84 1.19
CA ILE A 1056 -16.27 35.93 0.97
C ILE A 1056 -16.68 37.18 1.75
N ALA A 1057 -15.86 37.60 2.71
CA ALA A 1057 -16.07 38.82 3.48
C ALA A 1057 -15.47 40.05 2.79
N ALA A 1058 -14.22 39.94 2.33
CA ALA A 1058 -13.48 41.02 1.69
C ALA A 1058 -12.40 40.45 0.76
N VAL A 1059 -11.85 41.30 -0.12
CA VAL A 1059 -10.73 40.96 -0.99
C VAL A 1059 -9.64 42.01 -0.79
N LYS A 1060 -8.41 41.56 -0.56
CA LYS A 1060 -7.21 42.39 -0.55
C LYS A 1060 -6.28 41.95 -1.66
N VAL A 1061 -5.49 42.88 -2.17
CA VAL A 1061 -4.50 42.63 -3.22
C VAL A 1061 -3.14 43.09 -2.74
N TRP A 1062 -2.18 42.16 -2.68
CA TRP A 1062 -0.80 42.46 -2.35
C TRP A 1062 -0.02 42.67 -3.65
N VAL A 1063 0.72 43.77 -3.75
CA VAL A 1063 1.57 44.07 -4.91
C VAL A 1063 2.98 44.39 -4.46
N CYS A 1064 3.96 43.80 -5.15
CA CYS A 1064 5.37 44.05 -4.90
C CYS A 1064 5.90 45.13 -5.83
N GLU A 1065 6.40 46.23 -5.24
CA GLU A 1065 7.16 47.27 -5.91
C GLU A 1065 8.66 46.97 -5.78
N LEU A 1066 9.40 46.96 -6.89
CA LEU A 1066 10.86 46.78 -6.88
C LEU A 1066 11.56 48.14 -6.87
N LYS A 1067 11.97 48.62 -5.70
CA LYS A 1067 12.66 49.91 -5.57
C LYS A 1067 14.12 49.79 -6.02
N LYS A 1068 14.57 50.69 -6.90
CA LYS A 1068 16.00 50.79 -7.24
C LYS A 1068 16.78 51.31 -6.02
N SER A 1069 17.84 50.59 -5.63
CA SER A 1069 18.78 51.05 -4.60
C SER A 1069 19.30 52.46 -4.94
N LYS A 1070 19.17 53.40 -4.01
CA LYS A 1070 19.76 54.74 -4.12
C LYS A 1070 21.20 54.72 -3.61
N ALA A 1071 22.14 54.29 -4.45
CA ALA A 1071 23.56 54.67 -4.47
C ALA A 1071 24.27 53.76 -5.48
N GLY A 1072 25.25 54.29 -6.22
CA GLY A 1072 25.95 53.63 -7.34
C GLY A 1072 26.84 52.42 -7.00
N GLY A 1073 26.40 51.52 -6.11
CA GLY A 1073 26.91 50.17 -5.96
C GLY A 1073 25.96 49.15 -6.58
N THR A 1074 26.45 47.95 -6.87
CA THR A 1074 25.72 46.78 -7.42
C THR A 1074 24.65 46.21 -6.47
N GLY A 1075 23.95 47.04 -5.70
CA GLY A 1075 22.97 46.65 -4.69
C GLY A 1075 21.67 46.16 -5.32
N GLN A 1076 21.20 44.99 -4.86
CA GLN A 1076 19.92 44.39 -5.25
C GLN A 1076 18.75 45.31 -4.90
N ALA A 1077 17.74 45.38 -5.78
CA ALA A 1077 16.47 46.07 -5.48
C ALA A 1077 15.72 45.33 -4.37
N GLU A 1078 15.41 46.00 -3.27
CA GLU A 1078 14.61 45.42 -2.19
C GLU A 1078 13.12 45.45 -2.56
N PRO A 1079 12.39 44.33 -2.37
CA PRO A 1079 10.95 44.28 -2.60
C PRO A 1079 10.23 45.06 -1.49
N ALA A 1080 9.35 45.98 -1.89
CA ALA A 1080 8.41 46.64 -0.99
C ALA A 1080 7.00 46.10 -1.28
N TRP A 1081 6.36 45.49 -0.28
CA TRP A 1081 4.99 44.99 -0.40
C TRP A 1081 3.98 46.05 0.01
N HIS A 1082 2.98 46.25 -0.84
CA HIS A 1082 1.85 47.13 -0.59
C HIS A 1082 0.56 46.32 -0.53
N ARG A 1083 -0.23 46.55 0.52
CA ARG A 1083 -1.55 45.92 0.70
C ARG A 1083 -2.64 46.87 0.24
N LEU A 1084 -3.27 46.57 -0.89
CA LEU A 1084 -4.45 47.25 -1.40
C LEU A 1084 -5.70 46.55 -0.83
N ALA A 1085 -6.70 47.32 -0.41
CA ALA A 1085 -7.93 46.85 0.19
C ALA A 1085 -9.15 47.46 -0.55
N PRO A 1086 -9.35 47.09 -1.84
CA PRO A 1086 -10.47 47.62 -2.62
C PRO A 1086 -11.81 47.30 -1.95
N THR A 1087 -12.76 48.22 -2.09
CA THR A 1087 -14.10 48.03 -1.51
C THR A 1087 -14.87 47.00 -2.32
N LEU A 1088 -15.34 45.94 -1.65
CA LEU A 1088 -16.19 44.91 -2.25
C LEU A 1088 -17.67 45.34 -2.22
N ILE A 1089 -18.23 45.65 -3.38
CA ILE A 1089 -19.64 45.95 -3.57
C ILE A 1089 -20.35 44.71 -4.14
N ARG A 1090 -21.41 44.25 -3.46
CA ARG A 1090 -22.18 43.07 -3.86
C ARG A 1090 -23.35 43.48 -4.76
N GLY A 1091 -23.45 42.89 -5.95
CA GLY A 1091 -24.54 43.12 -6.91
C GLY A 1091 -25.28 41.83 -7.28
N LYS A 1092 -26.47 41.97 -7.88
CA LYS A 1092 -27.30 40.84 -8.36
C LYS A 1092 -26.66 40.07 -9.53
N ASP A 1093 -25.89 40.75 -10.38
CA ASP A 1093 -25.26 40.18 -11.59
C ASP A 1093 -23.76 39.90 -11.43
N GLY A 1094 -23.23 40.01 -10.20
CA GLY A 1094 -21.82 39.86 -9.88
C GLY A 1094 -21.35 40.85 -8.80
N SER A 1095 -20.23 40.55 -8.16
CA SER A 1095 -19.60 41.48 -7.21
C SER A 1095 -18.60 42.38 -7.93
N VAL A 1096 -18.34 43.56 -7.37
CA VAL A 1096 -17.45 44.56 -7.96
C VAL A 1096 -16.44 45.00 -6.90
N LEU A 1097 -15.16 45.07 -7.29
CA LEU A 1097 -14.09 45.64 -6.49
C LEU A 1097 -13.83 47.06 -6.96
N VAL A 1098 -13.88 48.02 -6.04
CA VAL A 1098 -13.60 49.44 -6.32
C VAL A 1098 -12.31 49.85 -5.63
N PHE A 1099 -11.30 50.17 -6.43
CA PHE A 1099 -10.01 50.69 -5.98
C PHE A 1099 -10.09 52.20 -5.82
N SER A 1100 -9.52 52.72 -4.74
CA SER A 1100 -9.29 54.14 -4.54
C SER A 1100 -8.21 54.68 -5.46
N ALA A 1101 -8.15 56.01 -5.63
CA ALA A 1101 -7.12 56.66 -6.44
C ALA A 1101 -5.70 56.36 -5.95
N ASP A 1102 -5.49 56.32 -4.62
CA ASP A 1102 -4.19 56.02 -4.01
C ASP A 1102 -3.75 54.57 -4.25
N GLU A 1103 -4.70 53.62 -4.23
CA GLU A 1103 -4.42 52.22 -4.54
C GLU A 1103 -4.07 52.02 -6.02
N LEU A 1104 -4.76 52.72 -6.94
CA LEU A 1104 -4.42 52.71 -8.36
C LEU A 1104 -3.05 53.33 -8.63
N ALA A 1105 -2.71 54.42 -7.95
CA ALA A 1105 -1.39 55.04 -8.04
C ALA A 1105 -0.29 54.10 -7.54
N THR A 1106 -0.53 53.41 -6.43
CA THR A 1106 0.37 52.40 -5.87
C THR A 1106 0.56 51.23 -6.84
N LEU A 1107 -0.53 50.71 -7.41
CA LEU A 1107 -0.50 49.65 -8.40
C LEU A 1107 0.27 50.05 -9.67
N GLU A 1108 0.10 51.27 -10.14
CA GLU A 1108 0.82 51.82 -11.29
C GLU A 1108 2.33 51.95 -11.01
N SER A 1109 2.71 52.35 -9.80
CA SER A 1109 4.12 52.43 -9.36
C SER A 1109 4.82 51.07 -9.31
N ALA A 1110 4.07 50.00 -8.97
CA ALA A 1110 4.58 48.64 -8.88
C ALA A 1110 4.76 47.96 -10.26
N MET A 1111 4.29 48.58 -11.35
CA MET A 1111 4.37 48.00 -12.69
C MET A 1111 5.77 48.07 -13.31
N VAL A 1112 6.26 46.92 -13.77
CA VAL A 1112 7.49 46.80 -14.54
C VAL A 1112 7.20 46.40 -16.00
N THR A 1113 8.02 46.87 -16.94
CA THR A 1113 7.92 46.42 -18.34
C THR A 1113 8.34 44.95 -18.44
N ALA A 1114 7.43 44.08 -18.89
CA ALA A 1114 7.61 42.63 -18.89
C ALA A 1114 8.06 42.05 -20.22
N ALA A 1115 7.58 42.60 -21.34
CA ALA A 1115 7.93 42.15 -22.68
C ALA A 1115 7.68 43.25 -23.73
N LYS A 1116 8.56 43.29 -24.74
CA LYS A 1116 8.33 43.96 -26.03
C LYS A 1116 8.38 42.88 -27.11
N ARG A 1117 7.26 42.60 -27.78
CA ARG A 1117 7.20 41.60 -28.86
C ARG A 1117 6.77 42.27 -30.18
N PRO A 1118 7.35 41.86 -31.33
CA PRO A 1118 6.75 42.17 -32.62
C PRO A 1118 5.38 41.48 -32.73
N ALA A 1119 4.42 42.13 -33.38
CA ALA A 1119 3.08 41.57 -33.56
C ALA A 1119 3.14 40.26 -34.35
N VAL A 1120 2.37 39.24 -33.93
CA VAL A 1120 2.27 37.95 -34.62
C VAL A 1120 1.70 38.19 -36.03
N GLY A 1121 2.48 37.88 -37.06
CA GLY A 1121 2.17 38.16 -38.47
C GLY A 1121 3.23 39.00 -39.21
N ALA A 1122 4.14 39.68 -38.49
CA ALA A 1122 5.17 40.52 -39.11
C ALA A 1122 6.22 39.74 -39.94
N ALA A 1123 6.38 38.44 -39.71
CA ALA A 1123 7.28 37.60 -40.51
C ALA A 1123 6.71 37.20 -41.88
N ALA A 1124 5.40 37.38 -42.11
CA ALA A 1124 4.73 36.93 -43.33
C ALA A 1124 4.41 38.05 -44.33
N ASN A 1125 4.41 39.33 -43.93
CA ASN A 1125 4.21 40.44 -44.86
C ASN A 1125 4.68 41.80 -44.30
N PRO A 1126 5.85 42.34 -44.72
CA PRO A 1126 6.40 43.61 -44.20
C PRO A 1126 5.62 44.86 -44.63
N ALA A 1127 4.61 44.75 -45.50
CA ALA A 1127 3.86 45.90 -46.04
C ALA A 1127 2.73 46.43 -45.14
N ARG A 1128 2.41 45.78 -44.00
CA ARG A 1128 1.47 46.30 -42.99
C ARG A 1128 2.19 46.42 -41.65
N GLY A 1129 2.82 47.57 -41.41
CA GLY A 1129 3.45 47.92 -40.13
C GLY A 1129 2.45 47.77 -38.98
N THR A 1130 2.54 46.65 -38.25
CA THR A 1130 1.74 46.37 -37.07
C THR A 1130 2.55 46.76 -35.84
N ALA A 1131 1.97 47.62 -34.99
CA ALA A 1131 2.66 48.20 -33.85
C ALA A 1131 3.12 47.12 -32.84
N PRO A 1132 4.30 47.28 -32.21
CA PRO A 1132 4.81 46.35 -31.22
C PRO A 1132 3.88 46.26 -30.00
N VAL A 1133 3.70 45.05 -29.47
CA VAL A 1133 2.94 44.84 -28.23
C VAL A 1133 3.87 45.09 -27.04
N THR A 1134 3.51 46.06 -26.20
CA THR A 1134 4.21 46.35 -24.95
C THR A 1134 3.35 45.91 -23.78
N THR A 1135 3.86 45.00 -22.95
CA THR A 1135 3.15 44.55 -21.75
C THR A 1135 3.88 45.05 -20.50
N ARG A 1136 3.15 45.70 -19.60
CA ARG A 1136 3.59 46.03 -18.24
C ARG A 1136 2.84 45.15 -17.25
N ARG A 1137 3.53 44.63 -16.23
CA ARG A 1137 2.94 43.80 -15.18
C ARG A 1137 3.58 44.10 -13.84
N VAL A 1138 2.88 43.85 -12.75
CA VAL A 1138 3.47 43.88 -11.40
C VAL A 1138 4.47 42.71 -11.28
N ALA A 1139 5.61 42.95 -10.61
CA ALA A 1139 6.65 41.93 -10.47
C ALA A 1139 6.15 40.65 -9.77
N GLN A 1140 5.44 40.82 -8.65
CA GLN A 1140 4.70 39.77 -7.95
C GLN A 1140 3.42 40.38 -7.36
N ALA A 1141 2.32 39.63 -7.40
CA ALA A 1141 1.09 40.00 -6.74
C ALA A 1141 0.37 38.77 -6.19
N PHE A 1142 -0.40 38.97 -5.12
CA PHE A 1142 -1.24 37.96 -4.51
C PHE A 1142 -2.64 38.51 -4.26
N CYS A 1143 -3.64 37.67 -4.44
CA CYS A 1143 -4.99 37.92 -3.95
C CYS A 1143 -5.14 37.29 -2.57
N GLU A 1144 -5.61 38.06 -1.58
CA GLU A 1144 -6.01 37.55 -0.26
C GLU A 1144 -7.53 37.71 -0.13
N ILE A 1145 -8.24 36.58 -0.15
CA ILE A 1145 -9.69 36.55 0.07
C ILE A 1145 -9.95 36.30 1.56
N VAL A 1146 -10.49 37.31 2.25
CA VAL A 1146 -10.91 37.20 3.65
C VAL A 1146 -12.20 36.39 3.70
N LEU A 1147 -12.16 35.27 4.43
CA LEU A 1147 -13.27 34.32 4.52
C LEU A 1147 -14.19 34.64 5.71
N LYS A 1148 -15.48 34.32 5.56
CA LYS A 1148 -16.48 34.26 6.62
C LYS A 1148 -17.15 32.89 6.63
N LYS A 1149 -17.94 32.59 7.68
CA LYS A 1149 -18.69 31.34 7.80
C LYS A 1149 -19.52 31.08 6.52
N PRO A 1150 -19.33 29.93 5.85
CA PRO A 1150 -20.19 29.52 4.74
C PRO A 1150 -21.65 29.36 5.14
N THR A 1151 -22.54 29.69 4.22
CA THR A 1151 -23.96 29.35 4.30
C THR A 1151 -24.16 27.91 3.86
N THR A 1152 -24.86 27.12 4.68
CA THR A 1152 -25.23 25.74 4.35
C THR A 1152 -26.61 25.69 3.68
N GLY A 1153 -26.71 24.93 2.60
CA GLY A 1153 -27.92 24.85 1.78
C GLY A 1153 -28.94 23.85 2.30
N ARG A 1154 -29.91 23.53 1.43
CA ARG A 1154 -30.89 22.45 1.61
C ARG A 1154 -30.61 21.32 0.63
N TYR A 1155 -31.02 20.10 0.99
CA TYR A 1155 -30.98 18.98 0.07
C TYR A 1155 -31.87 19.26 -1.15
N THR A 1156 -31.29 19.14 -2.34
CA THR A 1156 -31.97 19.39 -3.61
C THR A 1156 -32.71 18.15 -4.14
N GLU A 1157 -32.23 16.96 -3.76
CA GLU A 1157 -32.68 15.66 -4.25
C GLU A 1157 -32.69 14.60 -3.14
N GLY A 1158 -33.21 13.41 -3.44
CA GLY A 1158 -33.27 12.29 -2.52
C GLY A 1158 -34.34 12.41 -1.42
N PRO A 1159 -34.39 11.45 -0.47
CA PRO A 1159 -35.40 11.37 0.59
C PRO A 1159 -35.40 12.55 1.57
N GLU A 1160 -34.29 13.30 1.67
CA GLU A 1160 -34.17 14.48 2.54
C GLU A 1160 -34.46 15.80 1.81
N LYS A 1161 -34.91 15.75 0.55
CA LYS A 1161 -35.18 16.95 -0.27
C LYS A 1161 -35.99 18.01 0.49
N GLY A 1162 -35.48 19.24 0.49
CA GLY A 1162 -36.10 20.40 1.15
C GLY A 1162 -35.75 20.57 2.63
N LYS A 1163 -35.07 19.59 3.26
CA LYS A 1163 -34.50 19.73 4.61
C LYS A 1163 -33.14 20.44 4.55
N ASP A 1164 -32.76 21.06 5.66
CA ASP A 1164 -31.45 21.71 5.80
C ASP A 1164 -30.32 20.67 5.84
N VAL A 1165 -29.24 20.95 5.13
CA VAL A 1165 -28.01 20.14 5.18
C VAL A 1165 -27.35 20.37 6.55
N PRO A 1166 -26.84 19.32 7.22
CA PRO A 1166 -26.07 19.48 8.45
C PRO A 1166 -24.96 20.54 8.30
N ASP A 1167 -24.73 21.31 9.37
CA ASP A 1167 -23.75 22.40 9.36
C ASP A 1167 -22.30 21.88 9.33
N TRP A 1168 -21.85 21.49 8.14
CA TRP A 1168 -20.47 21.04 7.89
C TRP A 1168 -19.45 22.15 8.12
N SER A 1169 -19.86 23.42 8.06
CA SER A 1169 -18.95 24.55 8.24
C SER A 1169 -18.46 24.69 9.69
N ALA A 1170 -19.16 24.09 10.66
CA ALA A 1170 -18.75 24.04 12.06
C ALA A 1170 -17.40 23.32 12.24
N ASP A 1171 -17.15 22.31 11.41
CA ASP A 1171 -15.91 21.54 11.42
C ASP A 1171 -14.79 22.23 10.63
N MET A 1172 -15.04 23.35 9.94
CA MET A 1172 -14.03 24.06 9.15
C MET A 1172 -13.49 25.32 9.84
N LYS A 1173 -12.21 25.60 9.60
CA LYS A 1173 -11.54 26.85 9.95
C LYS A 1173 -11.64 27.83 8.78
N TRP A 1174 -12.19 29.00 9.06
CA TRP A 1174 -12.34 30.12 8.13
C TRP A 1174 -11.95 31.45 8.79
N GLU A 1175 -12.12 31.54 10.11
CA GLU A 1175 -11.70 32.68 10.91
C GLU A 1175 -10.19 32.87 10.86
N ASN A 1176 -9.76 34.09 10.54
CA ASN A 1176 -8.34 34.47 10.49
C ASN A 1176 -7.50 33.48 9.65
N ASP A 1177 -8.06 32.97 8.54
CA ASP A 1177 -7.43 32.03 7.61
C ASP A 1177 -7.93 32.25 6.16
N PRO A 1178 -7.44 33.31 5.50
CA PRO A 1178 -7.86 33.73 4.18
C PRO A 1178 -7.32 32.79 3.13
N TRP A 1179 -7.98 32.79 1.98
CA TRP A 1179 -7.47 32.10 0.82
C TRP A 1179 -6.54 33.02 0.05
N VAL A 1180 -5.25 32.67 0.03
CA VAL A 1180 -4.18 33.44 -0.62
C VAL A 1180 -3.67 32.70 -1.84
N PHE A 1181 -3.61 33.36 -3.00
CA PHE A 1181 -3.08 32.76 -4.22
C PHE A 1181 -2.41 33.80 -5.14
N PRO A 1182 -1.46 33.38 -6.01
CA PRO A 1182 -0.75 34.31 -6.89
C PRO A 1182 -1.67 34.91 -7.95
N LEU A 1183 -1.39 36.16 -8.30
CA LEU A 1183 -2.19 36.96 -9.23
C LEU A 1183 -1.27 37.61 -10.27
N ASP A 1184 -1.73 37.66 -11.52
CA ASP A 1184 -1.12 38.47 -12.57
C ASP A 1184 -1.94 39.74 -12.77
N ILE A 1185 -1.29 40.90 -12.64
CA ILE A 1185 -1.93 42.21 -12.82
C ILE A 1185 -1.06 43.05 -13.74
N GLY A 1186 -1.66 43.56 -14.81
CA GLY A 1186 -0.91 44.28 -15.83
C GLY A 1186 -1.76 44.97 -16.86
N ASN A 1187 -1.09 45.56 -17.84
CA ASN A 1187 -1.72 46.06 -19.05
C ASN A 1187 -0.90 45.65 -20.28
N SER A 1188 -1.60 45.45 -21.38
CA SER A 1188 -1.01 45.18 -22.70
C SER A 1188 -1.44 46.26 -23.66
N GLN A 1189 -0.47 46.88 -24.32
CA GLN A 1189 -0.68 47.93 -25.31
C GLN A 1189 -0.42 47.39 -26.72
N THR A 1190 -1.41 47.51 -27.60
CA THR A 1190 -1.34 47.13 -29.02
C THR A 1190 -1.81 48.32 -29.86
N GLY A 1191 -0.88 49.06 -30.47
CA GLY A 1191 -1.19 50.31 -31.15
C GLY A 1191 -1.75 51.36 -30.17
N ALA A 1192 -2.93 51.90 -30.46
CA ALA A 1192 -3.63 52.85 -29.58
C ALA A 1192 -4.48 52.18 -28.47
N GLY A 1193 -4.66 50.85 -28.52
CA GLY A 1193 -5.48 50.11 -27.56
C GLY A 1193 -4.66 49.68 -26.34
N THR A 1194 -5.19 49.92 -25.13
CA THR A 1194 -4.65 49.38 -23.87
C THR A 1194 -5.66 48.47 -23.22
N HIS A 1195 -5.26 47.24 -22.91
CA HIS A 1195 -6.07 46.23 -22.24
C HIS A 1195 -5.52 45.97 -20.84
N ASP A 1196 -6.29 46.28 -19.81
CA ASP A 1196 -5.98 45.88 -18.44
C ASP A 1196 -6.36 44.42 -18.19
N PHE A 1197 -5.57 43.73 -17.38
CA PHE A 1197 -5.90 42.39 -16.92
C PHE A 1197 -5.56 42.23 -15.44
N MET A 1198 -6.37 41.39 -14.79
CA MET A 1198 -6.17 40.87 -13.44
C MET A 1198 -6.68 39.43 -13.49
N GLN A 1199 -5.82 38.45 -13.25
CA GLN A 1199 -6.22 37.04 -13.32
C GLN A 1199 -5.32 36.17 -12.44
N ARG A 1200 -5.85 35.07 -11.92
CA ARG A 1200 -5.00 34.06 -11.28
C ARG A 1200 -4.01 33.55 -12.34
N ARG A 1201 -2.75 33.38 -11.98
CA ARG A 1201 -1.75 32.85 -12.92
C ARG A 1201 -2.12 31.41 -13.30
N ASP A 1202 -2.00 31.08 -14.58
CA ASP A 1202 -2.18 29.71 -15.07
C ASP A 1202 -0.89 28.90 -14.95
N GLY A 1203 -1.02 27.57 -14.84
CA GLY A 1203 0.11 26.63 -14.80
C GLY A 1203 0.93 26.72 -13.51
N GLU A 1204 2.25 26.47 -13.61
CA GLU A 1204 3.17 26.48 -12.45
C GLU A 1204 3.02 27.73 -11.61
N HIS A 1205 3.02 28.91 -12.22
CA HIS A 1205 3.10 30.15 -11.46
C HIS A 1205 1.81 30.57 -10.72
N GLY A 1206 0.74 29.77 -10.78
CA GLY A 1206 -0.47 29.93 -9.96
C GLY A 1206 -0.65 28.90 -8.85
N GLN A 1207 0.23 27.90 -8.81
CA GLN A 1207 0.19 26.74 -7.91
C GLN A 1207 1.54 26.47 -7.23
N VAL A 1208 2.62 27.04 -7.78
CA VAL A 1208 4.02 26.81 -7.45
C VAL A 1208 4.65 28.18 -7.21
N PRO A 1209 5.42 28.36 -6.13
CA PRO A 1209 6.11 29.61 -5.86
C PRO A 1209 7.11 30.00 -6.96
N ASP A 1210 7.34 31.30 -7.10
CA ASP A 1210 8.38 31.83 -7.98
C ASP A 1210 9.75 31.70 -7.30
N TRP A 1211 10.41 30.55 -7.52
CA TRP A 1211 11.70 30.22 -6.91
C TRP A 1211 12.77 31.27 -7.17
N LYS A 1212 12.82 31.82 -8.39
CA LYS A 1212 13.79 32.83 -8.80
C LYS A 1212 13.57 34.14 -8.05
N PHE A 1213 12.31 34.55 -7.90
CA PHE A 1213 11.98 35.71 -7.09
C PHE A 1213 12.38 35.52 -5.62
N LEU A 1214 12.04 34.37 -5.03
CA LEU A 1214 12.37 34.05 -3.64
C LEU A 1214 13.88 34.03 -3.40
N ALA A 1215 14.63 33.31 -4.23
CA ALA A 1215 16.08 33.18 -4.12
C ALA A 1215 16.82 34.52 -4.33
N LYS A 1216 16.30 35.38 -5.22
CA LYS A 1216 16.90 36.69 -5.50
C LYS A 1216 16.69 37.69 -4.37
N HIS A 1217 15.49 37.73 -3.80
CA HIS A 1217 15.09 38.80 -2.88
C HIS A 1217 15.07 38.38 -1.40
N TYR A 1218 15.03 37.07 -1.12
CA TYR A 1218 14.96 36.51 0.23
C TYR A 1218 16.06 35.49 0.52
N ARG A 1219 17.21 35.58 -0.17
CA ARG A 1219 18.39 34.74 0.12
C ARG A 1219 18.81 34.80 1.59
N GLY A 1220 18.73 35.97 2.21
CA GLY A 1220 19.03 36.17 3.64
C GLY A 1220 18.09 35.40 4.59
N LYS A 1221 16.92 34.95 4.11
CA LYS A 1221 15.98 34.08 4.82
C LYS A 1221 16.18 32.59 4.47
N GLY A 1222 17.24 32.24 3.76
CA GLY A 1222 17.60 30.85 3.42
C GLY A 1222 16.98 30.30 2.14
N TYR A 1223 16.32 31.13 1.32
CA TYR A 1223 15.82 30.71 0.00
C TYR A 1223 16.97 30.54 -1.01
N VAL A 1224 16.89 29.49 -1.83
CA VAL A 1224 17.88 29.14 -2.87
C VAL A 1224 17.22 29.01 -4.24
N GLU A 1225 17.99 29.11 -5.30
CA GLU A 1225 17.48 28.89 -6.67
C GLU A 1225 17.03 27.44 -6.84
N ALA A 1226 16.11 27.20 -7.77
CA ALA A 1226 15.61 25.85 -8.04
C ALA A 1226 16.74 24.89 -8.42
N GLU A 1227 17.67 25.37 -9.24
CA GLU A 1227 18.87 24.64 -9.68
C GLU A 1227 19.73 24.19 -8.49
N ASP A 1228 19.87 25.01 -7.44
CA ASP A 1228 20.66 24.69 -6.25
C ASP A 1228 19.98 23.65 -5.35
N ALA A 1229 18.64 23.61 -5.33
CA ALA A 1229 17.88 22.62 -4.56
C ALA A 1229 17.87 21.23 -5.22
N ILE A 1230 17.93 21.19 -6.56
CA ILE A 1230 17.89 19.95 -7.34
C ILE A 1230 19.28 19.43 -7.74
N LYS A 1231 20.34 20.25 -7.62
CA LYS A 1231 21.73 19.88 -7.98
C LYS A 1231 22.19 18.62 -7.24
N ARG A 1232 23.05 17.85 -7.89
CA ARG A 1232 23.68 16.67 -7.30
C ARG A 1232 24.88 17.03 -6.43
N ASP A 1233 25.13 16.20 -5.43
CA ASP A 1233 26.32 16.32 -4.60
C ASP A 1233 27.58 16.05 -5.47
N GLY A 1234 28.41 17.07 -5.68
CA GLY A 1234 29.67 16.95 -6.43
C GLY A 1234 29.64 17.52 -7.84
N ASP A 1235 28.47 17.93 -8.34
CA ASP A 1235 28.42 18.87 -9.45
C ASP A 1235 28.78 20.24 -8.86
N SER A 1236 30.05 20.63 -8.87
CA SER A 1236 30.50 21.98 -8.54
C SER A 1236 30.63 22.79 -9.82
#